data_AF-A0A961FV12-F1
#
_entry.id   AF-A0A961FV12-F1
#
_cell.length_a   1.000
_cell.length_b   1.000
_cell.length_c   1.000
_cell.angle_alpha   90.00
_cell.angle_beta   90.00
_cell.angle_gamma   90.00
#
_symmetry.space_group_name_H-M   'P 1'
#
loop_
_entity.id
_entity.type
_entity.pdbx_description
1 polymer ?
#
loop_
_entity_poly.entity_id
_entity_poly.type
_entity_poly.pdbx_seq_one_letter_code
_entity_poly.pdbx_strand_id
1 'polypeptide(L)'
;MDFFEHQEQARRKSHVLVFYFLLAVIGIVVSIYAVIVAAGFFAGREDIRRGGSGLGIGLWNPELFLGTAAATTGVILLGTAYKTLRLTAGGAVVAKDLGGRPLDPNTTDYHEKRLLNVVEEMAIASGVPVPEVYVMDDEDAINAFAAGRSTSDAVIGVTRGCMKLLSRDELQGVIAHEFSHILNGDMRLNLRLIGLLFGILFIAMIGQMLVRGTLRGARFSRSKEGGGGALAFLLFGVALMLVGYVGLFFGKLIKAAVSRQREFLADASAVQFTRNPDGIAGALKKIGGLSHGSSLKTPMAEEASHMFFGNALRGGLSLATHPPLTERIRRIVPSWDGKFPKPLLPNISTGARDVEAEASRHRAAVAAGAVSGFSGGEDTPAPPAKDSALTLSEAEALDGMGHLRGEHVAYGRELRGGMPEHWVRAAHSESGAQALVFALLLAQDDDLRGVELSQLRSVTDEETYLATVQLHREIANIHSALKLALVDLALPSLRHLSPDEYQRLRHIVGQLMASDRKIDLFEFTLQKVIRRHLDNYFGHVDPLRIRFKKIGDLEEDAAVLLTTLAFLGHADDPDAAHAAFRHGAREIESDTYATLAPKPAAECGLDRVEAAIDRFSQGTPLLKRRLLHACGKTVMADEKVTSAEAELIRAIADAIGFPIPPFVKTGAAAAA
;
A
#
# COMPACT_ATOMS: atom_id res chain seq x y z
N MET A 1 -15.53 5.51 7.60
CA MET A 1 -15.38 4.04 7.58
C MET A 1 -14.08 3.58 8.22
N ASP A 2 -14.18 2.88 9.34
CA ASP A 2 -13.06 2.60 10.21
C ASP A 2 -12.13 1.50 9.63
N PHE A 3 -10.86 1.84 9.38
CA PHE A 3 -9.79 0.92 8.97
C PHE A 3 -9.68 -0.32 9.88
N PHE A 4 -9.94 -0.16 11.18
CA PHE A 4 -9.82 -1.26 12.15
C PHE A 4 -10.86 -2.35 11.94
N GLU A 5 -12.10 -1.98 11.56
CA GLU A 5 -13.16 -2.95 11.25
C GLU A 5 -12.81 -3.76 10.00
N HIS A 6 -12.17 -3.13 9.01
CA HIS A 6 -11.73 -3.79 7.79
C HIS A 6 -10.68 -4.88 8.05
N GLN A 7 -9.71 -4.63 8.94
CA GLN A 7 -8.74 -5.64 9.32
C GLN A 7 -9.39 -6.86 10.01
N GLU A 8 -10.43 -6.66 10.81
CA GLU A 8 -11.15 -7.75 11.45
C GLU A 8 -11.99 -8.56 10.44
N GLN A 9 -12.70 -7.86 9.54
CA GLN A 9 -13.44 -8.52 8.46
C GLN A 9 -12.52 -9.32 7.54
N ALA A 10 -11.33 -8.81 7.22
CA ALA A 10 -10.32 -9.51 6.42
C ALA A 10 -9.86 -10.83 7.10
N ARG A 11 -9.76 -10.86 8.44
CA ARG A 11 -9.48 -12.09 9.18
C ARG A 11 -10.62 -13.10 9.07
N ARG A 12 -11.88 -12.69 9.25
CA ARG A 12 -13.04 -13.60 9.11
C ARG A 12 -13.11 -14.21 7.71
N LYS A 13 -12.90 -13.40 6.67
CA LYS A 13 -12.85 -13.86 5.27
C LYS A 13 -11.68 -14.81 4.96
N SER A 14 -10.60 -14.75 5.73
CA SER A 14 -9.48 -15.70 5.56
C SER A 14 -9.89 -17.15 5.81
N HIS A 15 -10.86 -17.42 6.69
CA HIS A 15 -11.37 -18.78 6.90
C HIS A 15 -12.12 -19.31 5.68
N VAL A 16 -12.94 -18.46 5.05
CA VAL A 16 -13.66 -18.80 3.81
C VAL A 16 -12.67 -19.10 2.67
N LEU A 17 -11.59 -18.32 2.59
CA LEU A 17 -10.53 -18.54 1.62
C LEU A 17 -9.85 -19.92 1.80
N VAL A 18 -9.49 -20.27 3.03
CA VAL A 18 -8.88 -21.58 3.34
C VAL A 18 -9.83 -22.71 3.00
N PHE A 19 -11.12 -22.57 3.28
CA PHE A 19 -12.13 -23.57 2.94
C PHE A 19 -12.17 -23.87 1.43
N TYR A 20 -12.27 -22.84 0.58
CA TYR A 20 -12.27 -23.05 -0.88
C TYR A 20 -10.94 -23.59 -1.40
N PHE A 21 -9.81 -23.20 -0.80
CA PHE A 21 -8.51 -23.75 -1.14
C PHE A 21 -8.44 -25.26 -0.87
N LEU A 22 -8.93 -25.72 0.30
CA LEU A 22 -8.98 -27.15 0.62
C LEU A 22 -9.87 -27.92 -0.35
N LEU A 23 -11.04 -27.38 -0.71
CA LEU A 23 -11.91 -28.00 -1.72
C LEU A 23 -11.23 -28.10 -3.09
N ALA A 24 -10.47 -27.07 -3.48
CA ALA A 24 -9.70 -27.08 -4.73
C ALA A 24 -8.65 -28.20 -4.73
N VAL A 25 -7.87 -28.32 -3.65
CA VAL A 25 -6.86 -29.37 -3.48
C VAL A 25 -7.51 -30.75 -3.57
N ILE A 26 -8.62 -30.98 -2.85
CA ILE A 26 -9.35 -32.25 -2.89
C ILE A 26 -9.83 -32.56 -4.32
N GLY A 27 -10.47 -31.59 -4.99
CA GLY A 27 -10.96 -31.76 -6.36
C GLY A 27 -9.85 -32.08 -7.36
N ILE A 28 -8.69 -31.44 -7.23
CA ILE A 28 -7.52 -31.71 -8.06
C ILE A 28 -6.95 -33.11 -7.78
N VAL A 29 -6.79 -33.50 -6.51
CA VAL A 29 -6.31 -34.84 -6.12
C VAL A 29 -7.19 -35.94 -6.73
N VAL A 30 -8.51 -35.81 -6.58
CA VAL A 30 -9.48 -36.75 -7.17
C VAL A 30 -9.36 -36.81 -8.69
N SER A 31 -9.20 -35.66 -9.34
CA SER A 31 -9.09 -35.58 -10.80
C SER A 31 -7.78 -36.21 -11.32
N ILE A 32 -6.64 -35.97 -10.65
CA ILE A 32 -5.36 -36.60 -11.02
C ILE A 32 -5.41 -38.11 -10.80
N TYR A 33 -5.98 -38.56 -9.68
CA TYR A 33 -6.14 -39.97 -9.42
C TYR A 33 -6.98 -40.65 -10.51
N ALA A 34 -8.09 -40.02 -10.93
CA ALA A 34 -8.93 -40.51 -12.02
C ALA A 34 -8.15 -40.59 -13.35
N VAL A 35 -7.30 -39.60 -13.66
CA VAL A 35 -6.42 -39.62 -14.85
C VAL A 35 -5.43 -40.79 -14.79
N ILE A 36 -4.77 -41.01 -13.64
CA ILE A 36 -3.80 -42.10 -13.46
C ILE A 36 -4.47 -43.47 -13.61
N VAL A 37 -5.63 -43.68 -12.95
CA VAL A 37 -6.39 -44.92 -13.05
C VAL A 37 -6.87 -45.16 -14.49
N ALA A 38 -7.39 -44.12 -15.17
CA ALA A 38 -7.79 -44.24 -16.56
C ALA A 38 -6.61 -44.61 -17.47
N ALA A 39 -5.46 -43.94 -17.32
CA ALA A 39 -4.25 -44.25 -18.07
C ALA A 39 -3.77 -45.70 -17.83
N GLY A 40 -3.76 -46.15 -16.58
CA GLY A 40 -3.42 -47.53 -16.22
C GLY A 40 -4.40 -48.56 -16.79
N PHE A 41 -5.70 -48.25 -16.80
CA PHE A 41 -6.72 -49.10 -17.41
C PHE A 41 -6.55 -49.23 -18.92
N PHE A 42 -6.30 -48.12 -19.63
CA PHE A 42 -6.03 -48.14 -21.07
C PHE A 42 -4.73 -48.88 -21.40
N ALA A 43 -3.66 -48.65 -20.63
CA ALA A 43 -2.38 -49.34 -20.79
C ALA A 43 -2.51 -50.85 -20.58
N GLY A 44 -3.23 -51.28 -19.54
CA GLY A 44 -3.50 -52.70 -19.30
C GLY A 44 -4.30 -53.35 -20.44
N ARG A 45 -5.23 -52.62 -21.06
CA ARG A 45 -5.99 -53.11 -22.22
C ARG A 45 -5.12 -53.23 -23.49
N GLU A 46 -4.17 -52.32 -23.68
CA GLU A 46 -3.18 -52.45 -24.77
C GLU A 46 -2.22 -53.61 -24.54
N ASP A 47 -1.79 -53.84 -23.29
CA ASP A 47 -0.92 -54.97 -22.93
C ASP A 47 -1.60 -56.32 -23.22
N ILE A 48 -2.88 -56.47 -22.82
CA ILE A 48 -3.69 -57.66 -23.17
C ILE A 48 -3.79 -57.82 -24.70
N ARG A 49 -3.99 -56.73 -25.45
CA ARG A 49 -4.03 -56.77 -26.92
C ARG A 49 -2.70 -57.21 -27.54
N ARG A 50 -1.57 -57.00 -26.84
CA ARG A 50 -0.23 -57.42 -27.26
C ARG A 50 0.19 -58.79 -26.71
N GLY A 51 -0.71 -59.51 -26.03
CA GLY A 51 -0.47 -60.85 -25.49
C GLY A 51 0.16 -60.89 -24.09
N GLY A 52 0.17 -59.77 -23.37
CA GLY A 52 0.63 -59.68 -21.97
C GLY A 52 -0.40 -60.17 -20.94
N SER A 53 0.00 -60.23 -19.67
CA SER A 53 -0.82 -60.76 -18.56
C SER A 53 -1.89 -59.77 -18.06
N GLY A 54 -1.88 -58.51 -18.53
CA GLY A 54 -2.97 -57.57 -18.26
C GLY A 54 -3.06 -57.12 -16.80
N LEU A 55 -1.93 -56.70 -16.21
CA LEU A 55 -1.90 -56.05 -14.90
C LEU A 55 -2.57 -54.66 -14.96
N GLY A 56 -3.90 -54.64 -14.98
CA GLY A 56 -4.71 -53.42 -14.93
C GLY A 56 -4.77 -52.86 -13.50
N ILE A 57 -4.71 -51.53 -13.40
CA ILE A 57 -4.97 -50.84 -12.13
C ILE A 57 -6.48 -50.89 -11.86
N GLY A 58 -6.89 -51.42 -10.70
CA GLY A 58 -8.28 -51.39 -10.26
C GLY A 58 -8.80 -49.97 -10.06
N LEU A 59 -10.12 -49.76 -10.18
CA LEU A 59 -10.76 -48.44 -10.03
C LEU A 59 -10.51 -47.78 -8.67
N TRP A 60 -10.32 -48.60 -7.63
CA TRP A 60 -10.00 -48.15 -6.28
C TRP A 60 -8.77 -48.89 -5.75
N ASN A 61 -7.75 -48.11 -5.41
CA ASN A 61 -6.51 -48.57 -4.82
C ASN A 61 -6.07 -47.54 -3.76
N PRO A 62 -6.19 -47.86 -2.45
CA PRO A 62 -5.85 -46.93 -1.37
C PRO A 62 -4.40 -46.46 -1.38
N GLU A 63 -3.44 -47.34 -1.69
CA GLU A 63 -2.02 -46.99 -1.69
C GLU A 63 -1.69 -46.01 -2.82
N LEU A 64 -2.24 -46.26 -4.01
CA LEU A 64 -2.09 -45.35 -5.15
C LEU A 64 -2.79 -44.01 -4.90
N PHE A 65 -3.96 -44.02 -4.26
CA PHE A 65 -4.69 -42.80 -3.89
C PHE A 65 -3.89 -41.97 -2.88
N LEU A 66 -3.40 -42.60 -1.81
CA LEU A 66 -2.57 -41.93 -0.79
C LEU A 66 -1.28 -41.36 -1.40
N GLY A 67 -0.61 -42.13 -2.26
CA GLY A 67 0.58 -41.66 -2.98
C GLY A 67 0.29 -40.47 -3.90
N THR A 68 -0.80 -40.54 -4.68
CA THR A 68 -1.25 -39.45 -5.56
C THR A 68 -1.64 -38.21 -4.77
N ALA A 69 -2.36 -38.38 -3.67
CA ALA A 69 -2.80 -37.30 -2.79
C ALA A 69 -1.59 -36.60 -2.14
N ALA A 70 -0.63 -37.36 -1.61
CA ALA A 70 0.59 -36.84 -1.01
C ALA A 70 1.44 -36.09 -2.05
N ALA A 71 1.67 -36.67 -3.23
CA ALA A 71 2.46 -36.05 -4.30
C ALA A 71 1.80 -34.76 -4.81
N THR A 72 0.50 -34.81 -5.13
CA THR A 72 -0.26 -33.65 -5.64
C THR A 72 -0.31 -32.52 -4.62
N THR A 73 -0.66 -32.84 -3.36
CA THR A 73 -0.70 -31.85 -2.28
C THR A 73 0.69 -31.27 -2.02
N GLY A 74 1.73 -32.11 -2.05
CA GLY A 74 3.12 -31.67 -1.95
C GLY A 74 3.48 -30.66 -3.02
N VAL A 75 3.15 -30.92 -4.29
CA VAL A 75 3.41 -30.00 -5.41
C VAL A 75 2.65 -28.68 -5.24
N ILE A 76 1.37 -28.72 -4.86
CA ILE A 76 0.57 -27.50 -4.64
C ILE A 76 1.12 -26.67 -3.47
N LEU A 77 1.47 -27.32 -2.35
CA LEU A 77 2.02 -26.66 -1.18
C LEU A 77 3.40 -26.08 -1.47
N LEU A 78 4.26 -26.79 -2.20
CA LEU A 78 5.57 -26.28 -2.63
C LEU A 78 5.42 -25.10 -3.58
N GLY A 79 4.51 -25.15 -4.56
CA GLY A 79 4.23 -24.01 -5.44
C GLY A 79 3.70 -22.80 -4.67
N THR A 80 2.75 -23.03 -3.76
CA THR A 80 2.20 -21.99 -2.87
C THR A 80 3.31 -21.37 -2.01
N ALA A 81 4.13 -22.18 -1.36
CA ALA A 81 5.22 -21.74 -0.50
C ALA A 81 6.28 -20.97 -1.30
N TYR A 82 6.69 -21.48 -2.47
CA TYR A 82 7.63 -20.82 -3.37
C TYR A 82 7.15 -19.42 -3.77
N LYS A 83 5.91 -19.30 -4.28
CA LYS A 83 5.36 -18.00 -4.69
C LYS A 83 5.17 -17.09 -3.48
N THR A 84 4.67 -17.60 -2.36
CA THR A 84 4.50 -16.80 -1.13
C THR A 84 5.82 -16.25 -0.63
N LEU A 85 6.88 -17.08 -0.56
CA LEU A 85 8.23 -16.65 -0.16
C LEU A 85 8.78 -15.59 -1.11
N ARG A 86 8.62 -15.76 -2.42
CA ARG A 86 9.05 -14.76 -3.41
C ARG A 86 8.31 -13.43 -3.24
N LEU A 87 7.02 -13.47 -2.91
CA LEU A 87 6.20 -12.29 -2.62
C LEU A 87 6.53 -11.64 -1.27
N THR A 88 7.32 -12.29 -0.39
CA THR A 88 7.73 -11.67 0.88
C THR A 88 8.71 -10.52 0.70
N ALA A 89 9.39 -10.46 -0.45
CA ALA A 89 10.33 -9.41 -0.83
C ALA A 89 9.68 -8.06 -1.20
N GLY A 90 8.35 -7.94 -1.10
CA GLY A 90 7.63 -6.66 -1.13
C GLY A 90 6.89 -6.36 -2.43
N GLY A 91 6.24 -5.19 -2.48
CA GLY A 91 5.42 -4.77 -3.62
C GLY A 91 6.19 -4.65 -4.94
N ALA A 92 7.45 -4.22 -4.89
CA ALA A 92 8.31 -4.05 -6.06
C ALA A 92 8.46 -5.33 -6.89
N VAL A 93 8.52 -6.50 -6.24
CA VAL A 93 8.59 -7.80 -6.95
C VAL A 93 7.32 -8.07 -7.74
N VAL A 94 6.16 -7.72 -7.20
CA VAL A 94 4.88 -7.87 -7.90
C VAL A 94 4.82 -6.94 -9.11
N ALA A 95 5.22 -5.67 -8.94
CA ALA A 95 5.21 -4.73 -10.04
C ALA A 95 6.13 -5.17 -11.18
N LYS A 96 7.34 -5.64 -10.86
CA LYS A 96 8.29 -6.19 -11.85
C LYS A 96 7.76 -7.47 -12.51
N ASP A 97 7.15 -8.38 -11.76
CA ASP A 97 6.52 -9.62 -12.28
C ASP A 97 5.41 -9.31 -13.29
N LEU A 98 4.68 -8.23 -13.09
CA LEU A 98 3.61 -7.79 -13.98
C LEU A 98 4.16 -7.10 -15.24
N GLY A 99 5.45 -6.79 -15.32
CA GLY A 99 6.09 -6.06 -16.42
C GLY A 99 6.21 -4.56 -16.18
N GLY A 100 6.10 -4.10 -14.94
CA GLY A 100 6.27 -2.69 -14.57
C GLY A 100 7.74 -2.26 -14.55
N ARG A 101 8.02 -1.11 -15.15
CA ARG A 101 9.27 -0.38 -15.02
C ARG A 101 9.17 0.63 -13.88
N PRO A 102 10.15 0.73 -12.96
CA PRO A 102 10.13 1.78 -11.93
C PRO A 102 10.21 3.15 -12.60
N LEU A 103 9.43 4.09 -12.09
CA LEU A 103 9.41 5.46 -12.58
C LEU A 103 10.57 6.25 -11.97
N ASP A 104 11.25 7.05 -12.80
CA ASP A 104 12.28 7.96 -12.33
C ASP A 104 11.62 9.15 -11.61
N PRO A 105 11.90 9.38 -10.31
CA PRO A 105 11.37 10.53 -9.56
C PRO A 105 11.75 11.90 -10.15
N ASN A 106 12.81 11.97 -10.95
CA ASN A 106 13.28 13.17 -11.63
C ASN A 106 12.95 13.20 -13.13
N THR A 107 12.03 12.33 -13.58
CA THR A 107 11.57 12.28 -14.97
C THR A 107 11.19 13.67 -15.50
N THR A 108 11.48 13.93 -16.77
CA THR A 108 11.08 15.15 -17.47
C THR A 108 9.77 14.99 -18.25
N ASP A 109 9.26 13.77 -18.39
CA ASP A 109 8.01 13.48 -19.09
C ASP A 109 6.81 14.06 -18.33
N TYR A 110 5.95 14.78 -19.06
CA TYR A 110 4.80 15.45 -18.48
C TYR A 110 3.82 14.49 -17.80
N HIS A 111 3.53 13.34 -18.42
CA HIS A 111 2.56 12.39 -17.89
C HIS A 111 3.11 11.63 -16.69
N GLU A 112 4.39 11.27 -16.74
CA GLU A 112 5.09 10.64 -15.61
C GLU A 112 5.17 11.60 -14.41
N LYS A 113 5.55 12.86 -14.62
CA LYS A 113 5.51 13.90 -13.57
C LYS A 113 4.12 14.07 -12.97
N ARG A 114 3.08 14.18 -13.82
CA ARG A 114 1.70 14.33 -13.36
C ARG A 114 1.27 13.18 -12.47
N LEU A 115 1.67 11.95 -12.82
CA LEU A 115 1.40 10.77 -12.01
C LEU A 115 2.12 10.81 -10.66
N LEU A 116 3.42 11.13 -10.64
CA LEU A 116 4.19 11.28 -9.40
C LEU A 116 3.55 12.31 -8.47
N ASN A 117 3.24 13.50 -8.99
CA ASN A 117 2.59 14.55 -8.22
C ASN A 117 1.28 14.06 -7.59
N VAL A 118 0.43 13.39 -8.36
CA VAL A 118 -0.85 12.86 -7.83
C VAL A 118 -0.61 11.81 -6.75
N VAL A 119 0.39 10.95 -6.89
CA VAL A 119 0.73 9.94 -5.87
C VAL A 119 1.28 10.60 -4.60
N GLU A 120 2.18 11.56 -4.72
CA GLU A 120 2.74 12.35 -3.62
C GLU A 120 1.66 13.10 -2.84
N GLU A 121 0.76 13.79 -3.56
CA GLU A 121 -0.37 14.51 -2.96
C GLU A 121 -1.26 13.58 -2.13
N MET A 122 -1.55 12.38 -2.66
CA MET A 122 -2.37 11.39 -1.96
C MET A 122 -1.62 10.76 -0.78
N ALA A 123 -0.31 10.57 -0.87
CA ALA A 123 0.53 10.08 0.22
C ALA A 123 0.56 11.08 1.40
N ILE A 124 0.86 12.35 1.11
CA ILE A 124 0.86 13.43 2.11
C ILE A 124 -0.53 13.56 2.75
N ALA A 125 -1.59 13.53 1.94
CA ALA A 125 -2.96 13.63 2.43
C ALA A 125 -3.36 12.46 3.34
N SER A 126 -2.91 11.24 3.02
CA SER A 126 -3.25 10.03 3.78
C SER A 126 -2.31 9.77 4.96
N GLY A 127 -1.19 10.49 5.05
CA GLY A 127 -0.15 10.26 6.03
C GLY A 127 0.61 8.95 5.83
N VAL A 128 0.46 8.28 4.68
CA VAL A 128 1.27 7.09 4.36
C VAL A 128 2.56 7.49 3.65
N PRO A 129 3.64 6.70 3.78
CA PRO A 129 4.84 6.90 2.98
C PRO A 129 4.52 6.89 1.50
N VAL A 130 5.22 7.73 0.73
CA VAL A 130 5.07 7.76 -0.72
C VAL A 130 5.38 6.34 -1.29
N PRO A 131 4.42 5.68 -1.96
CA PRO A 131 4.65 4.40 -2.61
C PRO A 131 5.57 4.57 -3.83
N GLU A 132 6.41 3.58 -4.12
CA GLU A 132 7.13 3.57 -5.40
C GLU A 132 6.14 3.42 -6.55
N VAL A 133 6.38 4.16 -7.64
CA VAL A 133 5.50 4.15 -8.81
C VAL A 133 6.13 3.33 -9.94
N TYR A 134 5.35 2.43 -10.53
CA TYR A 134 5.76 1.61 -11.66
C TYR A 134 4.83 1.84 -12.85
N VAL A 135 5.39 1.84 -14.06
CA VAL A 135 4.63 1.98 -15.31
C VAL A 135 4.73 0.69 -16.12
N MET A 136 3.58 0.12 -16.48
CA MET A 136 3.48 -1.00 -17.43
C MET A 136 3.43 -0.42 -18.85
N ASP A 137 4.60 -0.34 -19.46
CA ASP A 137 4.80 0.32 -20.75
C ASP A 137 4.05 -0.37 -21.90
N ASP A 138 3.99 -1.70 -21.91
CA ASP A 138 3.41 -2.47 -23.03
C ASP A 138 1.86 -2.58 -22.99
N GLU A 139 1.20 -1.88 -22.06
CA GLU A 139 -0.24 -1.98 -21.81
C GLU A 139 -0.97 -0.66 -22.14
N ASP A 140 -1.74 -0.67 -23.24
CA ASP A 140 -2.53 0.48 -23.70
C ASP A 140 -3.91 0.58 -23.03
N ALA A 141 -4.33 -0.46 -22.29
CA ALA A 141 -5.57 -0.46 -21.53
C ALA A 141 -5.48 0.49 -20.32
N ILE A 142 -6.62 0.97 -19.81
CA ILE A 142 -6.64 1.75 -18.56
C ILE A 142 -6.73 0.77 -17.40
N ASN A 143 -5.64 0.67 -16.63
CA ASN A 143 -5.58 -0.11 -15.40
C ASN A 143 -4.52 0.43 -14.42
N ALA A 144 -4.71 0.12 -13.14
CA ALA A 144 -3.78 0.42 -12.05
C ALA A 144 -3.87 -0.70 -10.99
N PHE A 145 -2.91 -0.76 -10.06
CA PHE A 145 -2.96 -1.66 -8.91
C PHE A 145 -2.06 -1.15 -7.77
N ALA A 146 -2.42 -1.49 -6.53
CA ALA A 146 -1.53 -1.39 -5.36
C ALA A 146 -1.03 -2.77 -4.90
N ALA A 147 0.26 -2.88 -4.58
CA ALA A 147 0.88 -4.10 -4.07
C ALA A 147 1.84 -3.83 -2.91
N GLY A 148 1.88 -4.73 -1.92
CA GLY A 148 2.74 -4.60 -0.74
C GLY A 148 2.24 -5.43 0.44
N ARG A 149 3.07 -5.61 1.47
CA ARG A 149 2.69 -6.32 2.71
C ARG A 149 2.20 -5.37 3.80
N SER A 150 2.64 -4.12 3.71
CA SER A 150 2.42 -2.99 4.60
C SER A 150 2.47 -1.69 3.80
N THR A 151 2.20 -0.56 4.45
CA THR A 151 2.36 0.77 3.86
C THR A 151 3.83 1.10 3.56
N SER A 152 4.78 0.53 4.33
CA SER A 152 6.22 0.77 4.15
C SER A 152 6.83 0.16 2.88
N ASP A 153 6.19 -0.88 2.31
CA ASP A 153 6.66 -1.57 1.09
C ASP A 153 5.59 -1.53 -0.02
N ALA A 154 4.69 -0.56 0.07
CA ALA A 154 3.63 -0.33 -0.90
C ALA A 154 4.22 0.20 -2.22
N VAL A 155 3.68 -0.29 -3.32
CA VAL A 155 3.94 0.22 -4.67
C VAL A 155 2.62 0.44 -5.39
N ILE A 156 2.62 1.40 -6.30
CA ILE A 156 1.51 1.68 -7.22
C ILE A 156 1.99 1.40 -8.63
N GLY A 157 1.35 0.44 -9.30
CA GLY A 157 1.57 0.19 -10.71
C GLY A 157 0.46 0.78 -11.55
N VAL A 158 0.81 1.49 -12.62
CA VAL A 158 -0.17 1.99 -13.60
C VAL A 158 0.21 1.55 -15.01
N THR A 159 -0.79 1.37 -15.85
CA THR A 159 -0.60 1.13 -17.28
C THR A 159 -0.28 2.41 -18.03
N ARG A 160 0.42 2.29 -19.17
CA ARG A 160 0.61 3.42 -20.10
C ARG A 160 -0.73 4.04 -20.50
N GLY A 161 -1.76 3.21 -20.74
CA GLY A 161 -3.11 3.68 -21.03
C GLY A 161 -3.71 4.53 -19.91
N CYS A 162 -3.62 4.09 -18.66
CA CYS A 162 -4.08 4.86 -17.50
C CYS A 162 -3.38 6.23 -17.40
N MET A 163 -2.05 6.24 -17.53
CA MET A 163 -1.23 7.45 -17.40
C MET A 163 -1.50 8.48 -18.52
N LYS A 164 -1.69 8.03 -19.77
CA LYS A 164 -1.81 8.91 -20.94
C LYS A 164 -3.25 9.29 -21.31
N LEU A 165 -4.23 8.42 -21.05
CA LEU A 165 -5.62 8.63 -21.50
C LEU A 165 -6.51 9.32 -20.46
N LEU A 166 -6.13 9.28 -19.18
CA LEU A 166 -6.87 9.94 -18.11
C LEU A 166 -6.46 11.41 -17.99
N SER A 167 -7.45 12.26 -17.67
CA SER A 167 -7.18 13.62 -17.19
C SER A 167 -6.53 13.56 -15.81
N ARG A 168 -6.03 14.70 -15.32
CA ARG A 168 -5.47 14.77 -13.96
C ARG A 168 -6.48 14.32 -12.89
N ASP A 169 -7.73 14.77 -12.99
CA ASP A 169 -8.77 14.47 -12.00
C ASP A 169 -9.23 13.01 -12.07
N GLU A 170 -9.32 12.45 -13.27
CA GLU A 170 -9.62 11.03 -13.45
C GLU A 170 -8.48 10.16 -12.92
N LEU A 171 -7.23 10.55 -13.18
CA LEU A 171 -6.05 9.87 -12.64
C LEU A 171 -6.06 9.95 -11.11
N GLN A 172 -6.35 11.12 -10.51
CA GLN A 172 -6.47 11.26 -9.06
C GLN A 172 -7.60 10.40 -8.50
N GLY A 173 -8.73 10.25 -9.20
CA GLY A 173 -9.79 9.32 -8.83
C GLY A 173 -9.34 7.85 -8.80
N VAL A 174 -8.57 7.42 -9.81
CA VAL A 174 -8.00 6.06 -9.85
C VAL A 174 -6.95 5.85 -8.77
N ILE A 175 -6.02 6.80 -8.58
CA ILE A 175 -5.01 6.73 -7.54
C ILE A 175 -5.66 6.74 -6.15
N ALA A 176 -6.70 7.55 -5.92
CA ALA A 176 -7.45 7.55 -4.67
C ALA A 176 -8.14 6.20 -4.37
N HIS A 177 -8.63 5.52 -5.42
CA HIS A 177 -9.13 4.15 -5.29
C HIS A 177 -8.00 3.20 -4.85
N GLU A 178 -6.82 3.26 -5.46
CA GLU A 178 -5.67 2.43 -5.06
C GLU A 178 -5.18 2.74 -3.63
N PHE A 179 -5.16 4.01 -3.24
CA PHE A 179 -4.84 4.41 -1.86
C PHE A 179 -5.85 3.88 -0.85
N SER A 180 -7.13 3.74 -1.23
CA SER A 180 -8.11 3.09 -0.36
C SER A 180 -7.75 1.63 -0.08
N HIS A 181 -7.14 0.90 -1.03
CA HIS A 181 -6.65 -0.45 -0.79
C HIS A 181 -5.38 -0.48 0.06
N ILE A 182 -4.50 0.52 -0.08
CA ILE A 182 -3.32 0.68 0.78
C ILE A 182 -3.79 0.90 2.22
N LEU A 183 -4.64 1.91 2.43
CA LEU A 183 -5.15 2.30 3.72
C LEU A 183 -6.00 1.21 4.36
N ASN A 184 -6.81 0.47 3.61
CA ASN A 184 -7.62 -0.63 4.16
C ASN A 184 -6.82 -1.93 4.40
N GLY A 185 -5.53 -1.98 4.06
CA GLY A 185 -4.68 -3.15 4.29
C GLY A 185 -4.99 -4.33 3.34
N ASP A 186 -5.64 -4.03 2.23
CA ASP A 186 -6.12 -5.01 1.25
C ASP A 186 -4.98 -5.72 0.49
N MET A 187 -3.84 -5.04 0.36
CA MET A 187 -2.67 -5.55 -0.36
C MET A 187 -2.17 -6.89 0.20
N ARG A 188 -2.15 -7.06 1.54
CA ARG A 188 -1.69 -8.30 2.17
C ARG A 188 -2.59 -9.49 1.84
N LEU A 189 -3.90 -9.26 1.82
CA LEU A 189 -4.87 -10.28 1.42
C LEU A 189 -4.68 -10.64 -0.06
N ASN A 190 -4.47 -9.63 -0.91
CA ASN A 190 -4.22 -9.81 -2.33
C ASN A 190 -2.95 -10.64 -2.61
N LEU A 191 -1.85 -10.41 -1.88
CA LEU A 191 -0.62 -11.22 -1.99
C LEU A 191 -0.84 -12.67 -1.57
N ARG A 192 -1.58 -12.90 -0.47
CA ARG A 192 -1.93 -14.26 -0.02
C ARG A 192 -2.78 -14.98 -1.06
N LEU A 193 -3.72 -14.28 -1.71
CA LEU A 193 -4.52 -14.81 -2.80
C LEU A 193 -3.63 -15.25 -3.98
N ILE A 194 -2.68 -14.41 -4.42
CA ILE A 194 -1.75 -14.78 -5.49
C ILE A 194 -0.99 -16.07 -5.13
N GLY A 195 -0.43 -16.16 -3.91
CA GLY A 195 0.31 -17.34 -3.47
C GLY A 195 -0.52 -18.63 -3.53
N LEU A 196 -1.75 -18.60 -3.00
CA LEU A 196 -2.66 -19.76 -3.01
C LEU A 196 -3.10 -20.14 -4.42
N LEU A 197 -3.46 -19.14 -5.23
CA LEU A 197 -3.88 -19.35 -6.62
C LEU A 197 -2.75 -19.93 -7.45
N PHE A 198 -1.52 -19.43 -7.30
CA PHE A 198 -0.36 -19.97 -7.98
C PHE A 198 -0.19 -21.46 -7.68
N GLY A 199 -0.26 -21.89 -6.42
CA GLY A 199 -0.14 -23.31 -6.07
C GLY A 199 -1.17 -24.21 -6.74
N ILE A 200 -2.44 -23.78 -6.76
CA ILE A 200 -3.53 -24.52 -7.42
C ILE A 200 -3.33 -24.56 -8.95
N LEU A 201 -2.90 -23.45 -9.56
CA LEU A 201 -2.70 -23.34 -11.00
C LEU A 201 -1.37 -23.98 -11.48
N PHE A 202 -0.44 -24.22 -10.56
CA PHE A 202 0.89 -24.75 -10.87
C PHE A 202 0.83 -26.09 -11.60
N ILE A 203 -0.15 -26.94 -11.30
CA ILE A 203 -0.37 -28.22 -11.98
C ILE A 203 -0.72 -28.02 -13.45
N ALA A 204 -1.57 -27.02 -13.76
CA ALA A 204 -1.91 -26.67 -15.13
C ALA A 204 -0.69 -26.13 -15.89
N MET A 205 0.17 -25.35 -15.21
CA MET A 205 1.42 -24.84 -15.76
C MET A 205 2.41 -25.96 -16.08
N ILE A 206 2.54 -26.98 -15.22
CA ILE A 206 3.34 -28.18 -15.50
C ILE A 206 2.80 -28.90 -16.74
N GLY A 207 1.48 -29.10 -16.82
CA GLY A 207 0.84 -29.68 -18.00
C GLY A 207 1.17 -28.92 -19.29
N GLN A 208 1.04 -27.59 -19.26
CA GLN A 208 1.37 -26.72 -20.39
C GLN A 208 2.86 -26.79 -20.76
N MET A 209 3.76 -26.87 -19.77
CA MET A 209 5.19 -27.02 -19.99
C MET A 209 5.52 -28.36 -20.66
N LEU A 210 4.90 -29.46 -20.21
CA LEU A 210 5.07 -30.78 -20.83
C LEU A 210 4.59 -30.79 -22.28
N VAL A 211 3.43 -30.19 -22.57
CA VAL A 211 2.92 -30.08 -23.95
C VAL A 211 3.86 -29.24 -24.82
N ARG A 212 4.30 -28.07 -24.35
CA ARG A 212 5.21 -27.21 -25.11
C ARG A 212 6.58 -27.87 -25.33
N GLY A 213 7.12 -28.54 -24.32
CA GLY A 213 8.40 -29.24 -24.37
C GLY A 213 8.37 -30.41 -25.35
N THR A 214 7.33 -31.24 -25.30
CA THR A 214 7.14 -32.36 -26.24
C THR A 214 6.95 -31.88 -27.68
N LEU A 215 6.15 -30.83 -27.91
CA LEU A 215 5.94 -30.26 -29.25
C LEU A 215 7.19 -29.58 -29.84
N ARG A 216 8.04 -28.96 -29.01
CA ARG A 216 9.34 -28.42 -29.45
C ARG A 216 10.33 -29.55 -29.73
N GLY A 217 10.43 -30.56 -28.85
CA GLY A 217 11.30 -31.72 -29.06
C GLY A 217 10.96 -32.51 -30.33
N ALA A 218 9.68 -32.66 -30.65
CA ALA A 218 9.20 -33.29 -31.89
C ALA A 218 9.61 -32.53 -33.17
N ARG A 219 9.89 -31.21 -33.09
CA ARG A 219 10.40 -30.41 -34.22
C ARG A 219 11.91 -30.60 -34.47
N PHE A 220 12.68 -31.00 -33.46
CA PHE A 220 14.14 -31.17 -33.55
C PHE A 220 14.59 -32.63 -33.66
N SER A 221 13.74 -33.59 -33.30
CA SER A 221 14.03 -35.03 -33.42
C SER A 221 13.45 -35.64 -34.70
N ARG A 222 14.33 -36.11 -35.59
CA ARG A 222 13.99 -36.91 -36.79
C ARG A 222 14.12 -38.42 -36.56
N SER A 223 14.35 -38.90 -35.34
CA SER A 223 14.57 -40.34 -35.09
C SER A 223 13.25 -41.09 -34.90
N LYS A 224 13.12 -42.22 -35.60
CA LYS A 224 11.88 -42.98 -35.81
C LYS A 224 11.59 -44.02 -34.72
N GLU A 225 12.40 -44.09 -33.66
CA GLU A 225 12.41 -45.20 -32.68
C GLU A 225 11.85 -44.85 -31.28
N GLY A 226 11.35 -43.63 -31.04
CA GLY A 226 10.89 -43.18 -29.70
C GLY A 226 9.44 -42.72 -29.56
N GLY A 227 8.57 -42.94 -30.56
CA GLY A 227 7.27 -42.27 -30.67
C GLY A 227 6.25 -42.52 -29.54
N GLY A 228 6.32 -43.68 -28.87
CA GLY A 228 5.36 -44.05 -27.81
C GLY A 228 5.50 -43.22 -26.53
N GLY A 229 6.74 -42.98 -26.08
CA GLY A 229 7.01 -42.19 -24.87
C GLY A 229 6.63 -40.72 -25.05
N ALA A 230 6.94 -40.13 -26.20
CA ALA A 230 6.59 -38.74 -26.51
C ALA A 230 5.07 -38.50 -26.55
N LEU A 231 4.30 -39.44 -27.12
CA LEU A 231 2.85 -39.36 -27.13
C LEU A 231 2.26 -39.50 -25.71
N ALA A 232 2.79 -40.39 -24.89
CA ALA A 232 2.37 -40.54 -23.49
C ALA A 232 2.59 -39.25 -22.67
N PHE A 233 3.76 -38.61 -22.80
CA PHE A 233 4.04 -37.33 -22.15
C PHE A 233 3.13 -36.19 -22.64
N LEU A 234 2.81 -36.16 -23.94
CA LEU A 234 1.89 -35.17 -24.50
C LEU A 234 0.47 -35.36 -23.93
N LEU A 235 -0.05 -36.58 -23.94
CA LEU A 235 -1.38 -36.90 -23.41
C LEU A 235 -1.47 -36.62 -21.91
N PHE A 236 -0.42 -36.95 -21.15
CA PHE A 236 -0.35 -36.62 -19.73
C PHE A 236 -0.32 -35.11 -19.50
N GLY A 237 0.44 -34.36 -20.30
CA GLY A 237 0.47 -32.89 -20.24
C GLY A 237 -0.90 -32.27 -20.53
N VAL A 238 -1.61 -32.77 -21.55
CA VAL A 238 -3.00 -32.36 -21.85
C VAL A 238 -3.95 -32.70 -20.70
N ALA A 239 -3.82 -33.89 -20.11
CA ALA A 239 -4.65 -34.30 -18.97
C ALA A 239 -4.43 -33.38 -17.76
N LEU A 240 -3.17 -33.01 -17.44
CA LEU A 240 -2.88 -32.04 -16.38
C LEU A 240 -3.44 -30.64 -16.68
N MET A 241 -3.40 -30.20 -17.94
CA MET A 241 -4.08 -28.96 -18.34
C MET A 241 -5.60 -29.03 -18.12
N LEU A 242 -6.22 -30.17 -18.42
CA LEU A 242 -7.65 -30.38 -18.19
C LEU A 242 -7.99 -30.40 -16.70
N VAL A 243 -7.21 -31.08 -15.87
CA VAL A 243 -7.31 -31.03 -14.40
C VAL A 243 -7.17 -29.59 -13.91
N GLY A 244 -6.30 -28.80 -14.55
CA GLY A 244 -6.14 -27.37 -14.31
C GLY A 244 -7.44 -26.56 -14.34
N TYR A 245 -8.46 -26.97 -15.11
CA TYR A 245 -9.76 -26.31 -15.11
C TYR A 245 -10.48 -26.39 -13.76
N VAL A 246 -10.29 -27.46 -12.99
CA VAL A 246 -10.80 -27.56 -11.61
C VAL A 246 -10.16 -26.47 -10.76
N GLY A 247 -8.83 -26.32 -10.88
CA GLY A 247 -8.09 -25.25 -10.21
C GLY A 247 -8.56 -23.85 -10.61
N LEU A 248 -8.77 -23.60 -11.91
CA LEU A 248 -9.31 -22.34 -12.44
C LEU A 248 -10.72 -22.05 -11.91
N PHE A 249 -11.58 -23.06 -11.83
CA PHE A 249 -12.94 -22.93 -11.31
C PHE A 249 -12.93 -22.49 -9.84
N PHE A 250 -12.19 -23.20 -8.98
CA PHE A 250 -12.08 -22.81 -7.57
C PHE A 250 -11.33 -21.48 -7.40
N GLY A 251 -10.34 -21.19 -8.25
CA GLY A 251 -9.68 -19.90 -8.27
C GLY A 251 -10.66 -18.74 -8.54
N LYS A 252 -11.61 -18.92 -9.45
CA LYS A 252 -12.69 -17.94 -9.69
C LYS A 252 -13.61 -17.79 -8.48
N LEU A 253 -13.98 -18.88 -7.81
CA LEU A 253 -14.79 -18.83 -6.58
C LEU A 253 -14.07 -18.09 -5.44
N ILE A 254 -12.79 -18.41 -5.24
CA ILE A 254 -11.92 -17.76 -4.26
C ILE A 254 -11.90 -16.24 -4.47
N LYS A 255 -11.67 -15.79 -5.71
CA LYS A 255 -11.63 -14.36 -6.03
C LYS A 255 -13.00 -13.69 -5.86
N ALA A 256 -14.06 -14.35 -6.33
CA ALA A 256 -15.43 -13.82 -6.23
C ALA A 256 -15.92 -13.66 -4.78
N ALA A 257 -15.46 -14.51 -3.86
CA ALA A 257 -15.80 -14.44 -2.44
C ALA A 257 -15.17 -13.23 -1.72
N VAL A 258 -14.13 -12.62 -2.30
CA VAL A 258 -13.32 -11.59 -1.62
C VAL A 258 -13.53 -10.19 -2.20
N SER A 259 -13.66 -10.01 -3.53
CA SER A 259 -13.43 -8.70 -4.18
C SER A 259 -14.66 -7.76 -4.27
N ARG A 260 -15.85 -8.19 -4.73
CA ARG A 260 -16.91 -7.26 -5.17
C ARG A 260 -17.33 -6.14 -4.20
N GLN A 261 -17.54 -6.44 -2.92
CA GLN A 261 -17.97 -5.41 -1.96
C GLN A 261 -16.85 -4.41 -1.66
N ARG A 262 -15.58 -4.83 -1.76
CA ARG A 262 -14.41 -3.97 -1.55
C ARG A 262 -14.26 -2.98 -2.69
N GLU A 263 -14.52 -3.40 -3.93
CA GLU A 263 -14.46 -2.49 -5.09
C GLU A 263 -15.46 -1.33 -4.98
N PHE A 264 -16.73 -1.61 -4.62
CA PHE A 264 -17.73 -0.54 -4.41
C PHE A 264 -17.33 0.43 -3.30
N LEU A 265 -16.63 -0.10 -2.32
CA LEU A 265 -16.20 0.65 -1.17
C LEU A 265 -14.99 1.53 -1.46
N ALA A 266 -14.05 0.99 -2.22
CA ALA A 266 -12.92 1.72 -2.77
C ALA A 266 -13.41 2.83 -3.71
N ASP A 267 -14.45 2.57 -4.51
CA ASP A 267 -15.09 3.60 -5.33
C ASP A 267 -15.68 4.75 -4.50
N ALA A 268 -16.46 4.42 -3.47
CA ALA A 268 -17.01 5.43 -2.56
C ALA A 268 -15.90 6.19 -1.81
N SER A 269 -14.84 5.49 -1.40
CA SER A 269 -13.68 6.09 -0.73
C SER A 269 -12.95 7.06 -1.67
N ALA A 270 -12.75 6.70 -2.94
CA ALA A 270 -12.15 7.60 -3.92
C ALA A 270 -12.94 8.89 -4.10
N VAL A 271 -14.28 8.82 -4.11
CA VAL A 271 -15.16 10.00 -4.12
C VAL A 271 -15.01 10.80 -2.84
N GLN A 272 -15.00 10.13 -1.68
CA GLN A 272 -14.82 10.79 -0.37
C GLN A 272 -13.48 11.52 -0.27
N PHE A 273 -12.40 10.90 -0.74
CA PHE A 273 -11.05 11.43 -0.68
C PHE A 273 -10.88 12.62 -1.63
N THR A 274 -11.38 12.51 -2.86
CA THR A 274 -11.19 13.56 -3.89
C THR A 274 -12.25 14.64 -3.86
N ARG A 275 -13.40 14.41 -3.21
CA ARG A 275 -14.64 15.21 -3.33
C ARG A 275 -15.10 15.41 -4.78
N ASN A 276 -14.63 14.55 -5.68
CA ASN A 276 -14.88 14.67 -7.12
C ASN A 276 -15.42 13.34 -7.67
N PRO A 277 -16.76 13.14 -7.68
CA PRO A 277 -17.35 11.92 -8.23
C PRO A 277 -17.05 11.73 -9.72
N ASP A 278 -16.88 12.83 -10.47
CA ASP A 278 -16.60 12.79 -11.90
C ASP A 278 -15.19 12.29 -12.21
N GLY A 279 -14.24 12.40 -11.28
CA GLY A 279 -12.89 11.85 -11.47
C GLY A 279 -12.92 10.34 -11.69
N ILE A 280 -13.32 9.58 -10.68
CA ILE A 280 -13.38 8.11 -10.79
C ILE A 280 -14.46 7.65 -11.79
N ALA A 281 -15.62 8.31 -11.85
CA ALA A 281 -16.66 7.94 -12.80
C ALA A 281 -16.22 8.19 -14.25
N GLY A 282 -15.47 9.26 -14.51
CA GLY A 282 -14.87 9.55 -15.82
C GLY A 282 -13.90 8.47 -16.27
N ALA A 283 -13.02 8.03 -15.38
CA ALA A 283 -12.10 6.92 -15.64
C ALA A 283 -12.86 5.61 -15.99
N LEU A 284 -13.89 5.26 -15.22
CA LEU A 284 -14.73 4.08 -15.47
C LEU A 284 -15.51 4.18 -16.79
N LYS A 285 -16.03 5.37 -17.13
CA LYS A 285 -16.69 5.65 -18.40
C LYS A 285 -15.72 5.46 -19.57
N LYS A 286 -14.48 5.95 -19.46
CA LYS A 286 -13.43 5.76 -20.49
C LYS A 286 -13.06 4.29 -20.67
N ILE A 287 -12.93 3.52 -19.59
CA ILE A 287 -12.72 2.06 -19.67
C ILE A 287 -13.83 1.40 -20.50
N GLY A 288 -15.10 1.72 -20.24
CA GLY A 288 -16.21 1.12 -20.98
C GLY A 288 -16.31 1.54 -22.45
N GLY A 289 -15.70 2.67 -22.81
CA GLY A 289 -15.67 3.19 -24.18
C GLY A 289 -14.45 2.79 -25.01
N LEU A 290 -13.37 2.34 -24.37
CA LEU A 290 -12.13 1.92 -25.03
C LEU A 290 -12.25 0.51 -25.64
N SER A 291 -11.68 0.31 -26.83
CA SER A 291 -11.62 -1.00 -27.48
C SER A 291 -10.82 -2.05 -26.68
N HIS A 292 -9.76 -1.62 -26.00
CA HIS A 292 -8.95 -2.46 -25.12
C HIS A 292 -9.51 -2.50 -23.68
N GLY A 293 -10.40 -1.57 -23.32
CA GLY A 293 -10.97 -1.42 -21.99
C GLY A 293 -9.90 -1.40 -20.90
N SER A 294 -10.02 -2.34 -19.96
CA SER A 294 -9.10 -2.55 -18.84
C SER A 294 -8.28 -3.85 -18.98
N SER A 295 -8.36 -4.53 -20.13
CA SER A 295 -7.77 -5.85 -20.31
C SER A 295 -6.26 -5.79 -20.58
N LEU A 296 -5.51 -6.62 -19.86
CA LEU A 296 -4.05 -6.65 -19.91
C LEU A 296 -3.55 -7.87 -20.68
N LYS A 297 -2.39 -7.73 -21.31
CA LYS A 297 -1.70 -8.79 -22.07
C LYS A 297 -0.68 -9.55 -21.22
N THR A 298 -0.29 -9.02 -20.06
CA THR A 298 0.69 -9.64 -19.16
C THR A 298 0.34 -11.10 -18.82
N PRO A 299 1.30 -12.05 -18.88
CA PRO A 299 1.06 -13.47 -18.57
C PRO A 299 0.53 -13.71 -17.15
N MET A 300 0.80 -12.78 -16.23
CA MET A 300 0.36 -12.84 -14.83
C MET A 300 -1.01 -12.20 -14.61
N ALA A 301 -1.69 -11.73 -15.67
CA ALA A 301 -2.99 -11.06 -15.56
C ALA A 301 -4.05 -11.93 -14.90
N GLU A 302 -4.03 -13.24 -15.11
CA GLU A 302 -4.95 -14.15 -14.46
C GLU A 302 -4.64 -14.30 -12.97
N GLU A 303 -3.40 -14.49 -12.56
CA GLU A 303 -3.05 -14.63 -11.14
C GLU A 303 -3.32 -13.35 -10.33
N ALA A 304 -3.05 -12.19 -10.94
CA ALA A 304 -3.19 -10.87 -10.32
C ALA A 304 -4.53 -10.17 -10.61
N SER A 305 -5.49 -10.84 -11.27
CA SER A 305 -6.71 -10.21 -11.80
C SER A 305 -7.55 -9.45 -10.76
N HIS A 306 -7.48 -9.85 -9.49
CA HIS A 306 -8.20 -9.25 -8.36
C HIS A 306 -7.52 -8.02 -7.76
N MET A 307 -6.33 -7.64 -8.22
CA MET A 307 -5.59 -6.46 -7.75
C MET A 307 -5.79 -5.23 -8.62
N PHE A 308 -6.21 -5.45 -9.86
CA PHE A 308 -6.30 -4.42 -10.87
C PHE A 308 -7.56 -3.58 -10.69
N PHE A 309 -7.48 -2.26 -10.91
CA PHE A 309 -8.60 -1.30 -10.90
C PHE A 309 -9.82 -1.73 -11.73
N GLY A 310 -9.56 -2.41 -12.85
CA GLY A 310 -10.61 -2.97 -13.71
C GLY A 310 -10.30 -4.38 -14.18
N ASN A 311 -11.28 -5.00 -14.85
CA ASN A 311 -11.18 -6.39 -15.29
C ASN A 311 -10.06 -6.57 -16.33
N ALA A 312 -8.96 -7.21 -15.91
CA ALA A 312 -7.80 -7.49 -16.74
C ALA A 312 -8.02 -8.61 -17.77
N LEU A 313 -9.06 -9.43 -17.65
CA LEU A 313 -9.29 -10.62 -18.48
C LEU A 313 -10.34 -10.36 -19.59
N ARG A 314 -10.06 -10.83 -20.83
CA ARG A 314 -11.02 -10.79 -21.95
C ARG A 314 -12.05 -11.93 -21.86
N GLY A 315 -13.33 -11.64 -22.12
CA GLY A 315 -14.40 -12.64 -22.29
C GLY A 315 -15.52 -12.57 -21.24
N GLY A 316 -16.75 -12.34 -21.68
CA GLY A 316 -17.93 -12.01 -20.88
C GLY A 316 -18.64 -13.15 -20.13
N LEU A 317 -18.02 -14.32 -19.99
CA LEU A 317 -18.55 -15.44 -19.17
C LEU A 317 -17.82 -15.56 -17.82
N SER A 318 -17.08 -14.53 -17.44
CA SER A 318 -16.28 -14.52 -16.22
C SER A 318 -17.18 -14.30 -15.01
N LEU A 319 -17.10 -15.18 -14.00
CA LEU A 319 -17.47 -14.85 -12.62
C LEU A 319 -16.60 -13.65 -12.21
N ALA A 320 -17.06 -12.45 -12.58
CA ALA A 320 -16.22 -11.27 -12.63
C ALA A 320 -15.70 -10.97 -11.22
N THR A 321 -14.38 -10.87 -11.11
CA THR A 321 -13.72 -10.42 -9.88
C THR A 321 -14.19 -9.01 -9.54
N HIS A 322 -14.39 -8.20 -10.57
CA HIS A 322 -14.87 -6.84 -10.51
C HIS A 322 -16.38 -6.73 -10.77
N PRO A 323 -17.10 -5.87 -10.02
CA PRO A 323 -18.47 -5.54 -10.37
C PRO A 323 -18.56 -4.94 -11.79
N PRO A 324 -19.71 -5.10 -12.48
CA PRO A 324 -19.92 -4.47 -13.78
C PRO A 324 -19.69 -2.95 -13.72
N LEU A 325 -19.03 -2.39 -14.75
CA LEU A 325 -18.75 -0.95 -14.82
C LEU A 325 -20.01 -0.11 -14.71
N THR A 326 -21.11 -0.56 -15.33
CA THR A 326 -22.40 0.14 -15.28
C THR A 326 -22.93 0.28 -13.85
N GLU A 327 -22.78 -0.76 -13.04
CA GLU A 327 -23.19 -0.76 -11.63
C GLU A 327 -22.29 0.16 -10.80
N ARG A 328 -20.96 0.12 -11.02
CA ARG A 328 -20.01 1.03 -10.35
C ARG A 328 -20.34 2.49 -10.66
N ILE A 329 -20.50 2.83 -11.95
CA ILE A 329 -20.79 4.21 -12.38
C ILE A 329 -22.13 4.69 -11.82
N ARG A 330 -23.19 3.87 -11.84
CA ARG A 330 -24.52 4.28 -11.32
C ARG A 330 -24.52 4.53 -9.82
N ARG A 331 -23.69 3.83 -9.05
CA ARG A 331 -23.56 4.09 -7.61
C ARG A 331 -22.85 5.41 -7.31
N ILE A 332 -21.92 5.82 -8.18
CA ILE A 332 -21.16 7.06 -8.03
C ILE A 332 -21.94 8.25 -8.60
N VAL A 333 -22.50 8.09 -9.80
CA VAL A 333 -23.28 9.09 -10.53
C VAL A 333 -24.63 8.48 -10.93
N PRO A 334 -25.65 8.53 -10.05
CA PRO A 334 -26.98 7.97 -10.33
C PRO A 334 -27.66 8.58 -11.56
N SER A 335 -27.29 9.81 -11.93
CA SER A 335 -27.82 10.55 -13.09
C SER A 335 -27.21 10.15 -14.43
N TRP A 336 -26.25 9.20 -14.47
CA TRP A 336 -25.59 8.82 -15.72
C TRP A 336 -26.54 8.14 -16.71
N ASP A 337 -26.47 8.55 -17.98
CA ASP A 337 -27.34 8.12 -19.09
C ASP A 337 -27.09 6.68 -19.60
N GLY A 338 -26.10 5.99 -19.04
CA GLY A 338 -25.74 4.61 -19.40
C GLY A 338 -24.89 4.49 -20.67
N LYS A 339 -24.44 5.60 -21.26
CA LYS A 339 -23.63 5.58 -22.48
C LYS A 339 -22.15 5.77 -22.18
N PHE A 340 -21.32 4.93 -22.79
CA PHE A 340 -19.88 5.06 -22.72
C PHE A 340 -19.38 6.04 -23.79
N PRO A 341 -18.61 7.08 -23.42
CA PRO A 341 -18.03 7.99 -24.38
C PRO A 341 -17.01 7.23 -25.23
N LYS A 342 -17.00 7.47 -26.54
CA LYS A 342 -15.85 7.06 -27.36
C LYS A 342 -14.68 7.97 -26.96
N PRO A 343 -13.60 7.43 -26.37
CA PRO A 343 -12.48 8.26 -25.96
C PRO A 343 -11.90 8.95 -27.19
N LEU A 344 -11.74 10.27 -27.11
CA LEU A 344 -10.85 10.98 -28.02
C LEU A 344 -9.44 10.49 -27.67
N LEU A 345 -8.94 9.53 -28.43
CA LEU A 345 -7.55 9.11 -28.30
C LEU A 345 -6.68 10.34 -28.60
N PRO A 346 -5.85 10.80 -27.65
CA PRO A 346 -4.92 11.90 -27.93
C PRO A 346 -4.10 11.48 -29.15
N ASN A 347 -4.07 12.33 -30.18
CA ASN A 347 -3.24 12.06 -31.33
C ASN A 347 -1.78 12.14 -30.84
N ILE A 348 -1.09 11.00 -30.77
CA ILE A 348 0.25 10.88 -30.15
C ILE A 348 1.27 11.82 -30.81
N SER A 349 0.98 12.32 -32.02
CA SER A 349 1.76 13.33 -32.74
C SER A 349 1.60 14.78 -32.25
N THR A 350 0.56 15.12 -31.48
CA THR A 350 0.26 16.49 -31.03
C THR A 350 0.30 16.69 -29.52
N GLY A 351 0.80 15.71 -28.76
CA GLY A 351 0.77 15.70 -27.29
C GLY A 351 1.20 17.00 -26.62
N ALA A 352 2.15 17.76 -27.19
CA ALA A 352 2.55 19.06 -26.67
C ALA A 352 1.41 20.11 -26.65
N ARG A 353 0.56 20.16 -27.68
CA ARG A 353 -0.50 21.18 -27.83
C ARG A 353 -1.70 20.94 -26.92
N ASP A 354 -2.12 19.68 -26.77
CA ASP A 354 -3.24 19.31 -25.90
C ASP A 354 -2.86 19.43 -24.42
N VAL A 355 -1.62 19.06 -24.08
CA VAL A 355 -1.02 19.26 -22.75
C VAL A 355 -0.95 20.75 -22.41
N GLU A 356 -0.56 21.61 -23.34
CA GLU A 356 -0.47 23.06 -23.12
C GLU A 356 -1.85 23.72 -23.01
N ALA A 357 -2.85 23.22 -23.74
CA ALA A 357 -4.24 23.66 -23.63
C ALA A 357 -4.91 23.18 -22.31
N GLU A 358 -4.58 21.98 -21.83
CA GLU A 358 -5.05 21.47 -20.53
C GLU A 358 -4.35 22.20 -19.37
N ALA A 359 -3.03 22.39 -19.44
CA ALA A 359 -2.27 23.18 -18.47
C ALA A 359 -2.71 24.65 -18.41
N SER A 360 -3.10 25.24 -19.54
CA SER A 360 -3.62 26.61 -19.60
C SER A 360 -5.04 26.71 -19.08
N ARG A 361 -5.91 25.73 -19.37
CA ARG A 361 -7.26 25.64 -18.75
C ARG A 361 -7.18 25.41 -17.24
N HIS A 362 -6.21 24.61 -16.79
CA HIS A 362 -5.97 24.39 -15.37
C HIS A 362 -5.43 25.65 -14.68
N ARG A 363 -4.45 26.35 -15.27
CA ARG A 363 -3.99 27.67 -14.76
C ARG A 363 -5.14 28.67 -14.69
N ALA A 364 -6.04 28.68 -15.69
CA ALA A 364 -7.22 29.52 -15.69
C ALA A 364 -8.26 29.11 -14.63
N ALA A 365 -8.44 27.80 -14.39
CA ALA A 365 -9.34 27.29 -13.35
C ALA A 365 -8.81 27.51 -11.93
N VAL A 366 -7.49 27.38 -11.72
CA VAL A 366 -6.81 27.73 -10.47
C VAL A 366 -6.89 29.23 -10.24
N ALA A 367 -6.67 30.06 -11.27
CA ALA A 367 -6.87 31.50 -11.19
C ALA A 367 -8.33 31.86 -10.92
N ALA A 368 -9.30 31.20 -11.56
CA ALA A 368 -10.73 31.44 -11.33
C ALA A 368 -11.19 30.98 -9.93
N GLY A 369 -10.66 29.86 -9.42
CA GLY A 369 -10.88 29.40 -8.06
C GLY A 369 -10.26 30.32 -7.02
N ALA A 370 -9.06 30.84 -7.29
CA ALA A 370 -8.41 31.87 -6.48
C ALA A 370 -9.20 33.20 -6.50
N VAL A 371 -9.80 33.58 -7.64
CA VAL A 371 -10.59 34.81 -7.78
C VAL A 371 -11.99 34.67 -7.16
N SER A 372 -12.62 33.50 -7.24
CA SER A 372 -13.91 33.23 -6.58
C SER A 372 -13.78 33.07 -5.06
N GLY A 373 -12.59 32.74 -4.57
CA GLY A 373 -12.23 32.80 -3.15
C GLY A 373 -11.84 34.21 -2.66
N PHE A 374 -11.78 35.21 -3.54
CA PHE A 374 -11.29 36.56 -3.23
C PHE A 374 -12.37 37.64 -3.13
N SER A 375 -13.66 37.31 -3.33
CA SER A 375 -14.76 38.30 -3.20
C SER A 375 -15.35 38.41 -1.79
N GLY A 376 -14.63 37.97 -0.76
CA GLY A 376 -15.05 38.12 0.63
C GLY A 376 -13.87 38.16 1.59
N GLY A 377 -13.46 39.37 1.99
CA GLY A 377 -12.64 39.64 3.17
C GLY A 377 -11.15 39.27 3.06
N GLU A 378 -10.29 40.16 3.56
CA GLU A 378 -8.84 39.98 3.69
C GLU A 378 -8.51 38.79 4.61
N ASP A 379 -8.39 37.58 4.08
CA ASP A 379 -7.75 36.45 4.77
C ASP A 379 -7.20 35.47 3.72
N THR A 380 -6.06 35.81 3.11
CA THR A 380 -5.16 34.77 2.58
C THR A 380 -4.64 33.98 3.77
N PRO A 381 -4.82 32.64 3.86
CA PRO A 381 -4.10 31.87 4.86
C PRO A 381 -2.62 31.94 4.47
N ALA A 382 -1.86 32.73 5.21
CA ALA A 382 -0.42 32.59 5.25
C ALA A 382 -0.08 31.13 5.62
N PRO A 383 1.11 30.62 5.24
CA PRO A 383 1.60 29.35 5.81
C PRO A 383 1.39 29.38 7.33
N PRO A 384 0.92 28.28 7.94
CA PRO A 384 0.54 28.28 9.34
C PRO A 384 1.67 28.88 10.17
N ALA A 385 1.32 29.88 10.99
CA ALA A 385 2.26 30.48 11.92
C ALA A 385 2.91 29.36 12.76
N LYS A 386 4.20 29.49 13.08
CA LYS A 386 5.05 28.44 13.67
C LYS A 386 4.44 27.68 14.86
N ASP A 387 3.47 28.28 15.57
CA ASP A 387 2.83 27.73 16.77
C ASP A 387 1.30 27.93 16.83
N SER A 388 0.60 27.97 15.69
CA SER A 388 -0.86 28.13 15.72
C SER A 388 -1.57 26.83 16.07
N ALA A 389 -2.09 26.72 17.30
CA ALA A 389 -2.97 25.62 17.69
C ALA A 389 -4.23 25.57 16.81
N LEU A 390 -4.57 24.37 16.33
CA LEU A 390 -5.79 24.13 15.55
C LEU A 390 -6.95 23.94 16.51
N THR A 391 -7.91 24.86 16.50
CA THR A 391 -9.19 24.66 17.19
C THR A 391 -10.05 23.69 16.38
N LEU A 392 -10.37 22.54 16.96
CA LEU A 392 -11.15 21.46 16.36
C LEU A 392 -12.13 20.93 17.41
N SER A 393 -13.31 20.50 17.02
CA SER A 393 -14.15 19.71 17.94
C SER A 393 -13.58 18.30 18.11
N GLU A 394 -13.81 17.68 19.27
CA GLU A 394 -13.39 16.29 19.55
C GLU A 394 -13.89 15.33 18.46
N ALA A 395 -15.15 15.48 18.01
CA ALA A 395 -15.73 14.65 16.97
C ALA A 395 -15.01 14.79 15.61
N GLU A 396 -14.62 16.01 15.22
CA GLU A 396 -13.94 16.26 13.96
C GLU A 396 -12.53 15.66 13.93
N ALA A 397 -11.80 15.79 15.04
CA ALA A 397 -10.45 15.25 15.21
C ALA A 397 -10.47 13.72 15.27
N LEU A 398 -11.33 13.12 16.10
CA LEU A 398 -11.45 11.66 16.23
C LEU A 398 -11.89 10.99 14.92
N ASP A 399 -12.85 11.58 14.20
CA ASP A 399 -13.27 11.04 12.91
C ASP A 399 -12.20 11.27 11.81
N GLY A 400 -11.33 12.28 11.95
CA GLY A 400 -10.19 12.51 11.05
C GLY A 400 -9.05 11.50 11.22
N MET A 401 -8.82 11.00 12.43
CA MET A 401 -7.74 10.05 12.78
C MET A 401 -7.91 8.64 12.18
N GLY A 402 -9.03 8.34 11.54
CA GLY A 402 -9.27 7.06 10.86
C GLY A 402 -9.71 7.19 9.39
N HIS A 403 -9.93 8.40 8.89
CA HIS A 403 -10.57 8.63 7.60
C HIS A 403 -9.88 9.72 6.79
N LEU A 404 -9.41 9.34 5.59
CA LEU A 404 -9.04 10.33 4.58
C LEU A 404 -10.29 11.06 4.07
N ARG A 405 -10.18 12.38 3.88
CA ARG A 405 -11.28 13.26 3.48
C ARG A 405 -10.79 14.24 2.40
N GLY A 406 -11.72 14.91 1.73
CA GLY A 406 -11.43 15.96 0.76
C GLY A 406 -10.45 17.03 1.22
N GLU A 407 -10.64 17.48 2.45
CA GLU A 407 -9.86 18.53 3.09
C GLU A 407 -8.39 18.11 3.21
N HIS A 408 -8.14 16.84 3.52
CA HIS A 408 -6.79 16.27 3.57
C HIS A 408 -6.14 16.21 2.17
N VAL A 409 -6.90 15.86 1.13
CA VAL A 409 -6.38 15.82 -0.26
C VAL A 409 -6.08 17.22 -0.78
N ALA A 410 -6.94 18.20 -0.46
CA ALA A 410 -6.68 19.60 -0.75
C ALA A 410 -5.42 20.10 -0.02
N TYR A 411 -5.30 19.78 1.27
CA TYR A 411 -4.12 20.07 2.08
C TYR A 411 -2.84 19.46 1.50
N GLY A 412 -2.85 18.17 1.12
CA GLY A 412 -1.70 17.51 0.50
C GLY A 412 -1.29 18.16 -0.82
N ARG A 413 -2.27 18.59 -1.64
CA ARG A 413 -2.03 19.35 -2.88
C ARG A 413 -1.39 20.70 -2.62
N GLU A 414 -1.92 21.45 -1.67
CA GLU A 414 -1.39 22.76 -1.29
C GLU A 414 0.04 22.63 -0.75
N LEU A 415 0.27 21.68 0.16
CA LEU A 415 1.56 21.45 0.78
C LEU A 415 2.63 21.06 -0.26
N ARG A 416 2.32 20.11 -1.14
CA ARG A 416 3.23 19.69 -2.23
C ARG A 416 3.43 20.80 -3.26
N GLY A 417 2.38 21.54 -3.60
CA GLY A 417 2.45 22.65 -4.56
C GLY A 417 3.21 23.88 -4.04
N GLY A 418 3.24 24.07 -2.72
CA GLY A 418 3.97 25.15 -2.06
C GLY A 418 5.46 24.87 -1.85
N MET A 419 5.93 23.63 -2.03
CA MET A 419 7.35 23.30 -1.88
C MET A 419 8.17 23.82 -3.08
N PRO A 420 9.33 24.47 -2.82
CA PRO A 420 10.31 24.73 -3.86
C PRO A 420 10.75 23.46 -4.58
N GLU A 421 10.77 23.50 -5.91
CA GLU A 421 11.08 22.34 -6.75
C GLU A 421 12.49 21.76 -6.51
N HIS A 422 13.44 22.54 -5.99
CA HIS A 422 14.76 22.01 -5.63
C HIS A 422 14.75 21.19 -4.34
N TRP A 423 13.84 21.43 -3.39
CA TRP A 423 13.65 20.57 -2.22
C TRP A 423 13.08 19.21 -2.64
N VAL A 424 12.08 19.23 -3.53
CA VAL A 424 11.48 18.01 -4.09
C VAL A 424 12.54 17.20 -4.85
N ARG A 425 13.33 17.84 -5.73
CA ARG A 425 14.46 17.16 -6.41
C ARG A 425 15.49 16.59 -5.45
N ALA A 426 15.80 17.28 -4.35
CA ALA A 426 16.70 16.76 -3.33
C ALA A 426 16.12 15.48 -2.69
N ALA A 427 14.85 15.52 -2.26
CA ALA A 427 14.16 14.34 -1.73
C ALA A 427 14.10 13.16 -2.72
N HIS A 428 14.09 13.45 -4.02
CA HIS A 428 14.06 12.48 -5.12
C HIS A 428 15.43 11.93 -5.55
N SER A 429 16.51 12.30 -4.85
CA SER A 429 17.86 11.83 -5.14
C SER A 429 18.45 11.11 -3.93
N GLU A 430 19.32 10.11 -4.12
CA GLU A 430 19.91 9.35 -3.01
C GLU A 430 20.76 10.24 -2.08
N SER A 431 21.66 11.04 -2.64
CA SER A 431 22.50 12.00 -1.89
C SER A 431 21.66 13.12 -1.26
N GLY A 432 20.71 13.68 -2.03
CA GLY A 432 19.86 14.77 -1.55
C GLY A 432 18.86 14.34 -0.47
N ALA A 433 18.34 13.11 -0.54
CA ALA A 433 17.43 12.57 0.48
C ALA A 433 18.16 12.35 1.81
N GLN A 434 19.38 11.81 1.77
CA GLN A 434 20.24 11.73 2.95
C GLN A 434 20.54 13.13 3.50
N ALA A 435 20.93 14.05 2.63
CA ALA A 435 21.22 15.43 3.00
C ALA A 435 20.02 16.15 3.64
N LEU A 436 18.80 15.88 3.17
CA LEU A 436 17.58 16.44 3.72
C LEU A 436 17.34 15.96 5.15
N VAL A 437 17.53 14.65 5.40
CA VAL A 437 17.42 14.09 6.76
C VAL A 437 18.46 14.71 7.69
N PHE A 438 19.71 14.81 7.25
CA PHE A 438 20.77 15.43 8.07
C PHE A 438 20.49 16.90 8.32
N ALA A 439 20.06 17.65 7.31
CA ALA A 439 19.75 19.07 7.42
C ALA A 439 18.62 19.37 8.43
N LEU A 440 17.64 18.46 8.55
CA LEU A 440 16.56 18.54 9.52
C LEU A 440 16.99 18.20 10.96
N LEU A 441 18.08 17.44 11.12
CA LEU A 441 18.62 16.99 12.43
C LEU A 441 19.79 17.84 12.94
N LEU A 442 20.37 18.72 12.11
CA LEU A 442 21.47 19.58 12.54
C LEU A 442 21.02 20.53 13.64
N ALA A 443 21.89 20.72 14.63
CA ALA A 443 21.67 21.59 15.75
C ALA A 443 21.37 23.05 15.32
N GLN A 444 20.49 23.71 16.06
CA GLN A 444 20.25 25.14 15.88
C GLN A 444 21.42 25.98 16.41
N ASP A 445 22.13 25.47 17.42
CA ASP A 445 23.31 26.10 18.02
C ASP A 445 24.50 26.09 17.06
N ASP A 446 25.10 27.26 16.83
CA ASP A 446 26.15 27.46 15.83
C ASP A 446 27.43 26.67 16.15
N ASP A 447 27.81 26.58 17.43
CA ASP A 447 29.02 25.90 17.88
C ASP A 447 28.86 24.38 17.73
N LEU A 448 27.74 23.83 18.19
CA LEU A 448 27.44 22.41 18.06
C LEU A 448 27.29 22.00 16.59
N ARG A 449 26.59 22.82 15.79
CA ARG A 449 26.42 22.58 14.36
C ARG A 449 27.76 22.58 13.62
N GLY A 450 28.72 23.41 14.03
CA GLY A 450 30.07 23.40 13.47
C GLY A 450 30.79 22.06 13.67
N VAL A 451 30.62 21.44 14.83
CA VAL A 451 31.14 20.11 15.14
C VAL A 451 30.44 19.04 14.30
N GLU A 452 29.11 19.07 14.24
CA GLU A 452 28.31 18.11 13.47
C GLU A 452 28.63 18.15 11.96
N LEU A 453 28.75 19.35 11.39
CA LEU A 453 29.13 19.53 9.98
C LEU A 453 30.54 19.01 9.69
N SER A 454 31.48 19.21 10.63
CA SER A 454 32.85 18.69 10.50
C SER A 454 32.88 17.16 10.52
N GLN A 455 32.06 16.55 11.39
CA GLN A 455 31.90 15.11 11.44
C GLN A 455 31.24 14.58 10.17
N LEU A 456 30.12 15.18 9.73
CA LEU A 456 29.41 14.80 8.51
C LEU A 456 30.35 14.78 7.30
N ARG A 457 31.15 15.83 7.12
CA ARG A 457 32.13 15.91 6.03
C ARG A 457 33.12 14.75 6.00
N SER A 458 33.41 14.13 7.15
CA SER A 458 34.35 13.00 7.22
C SER A 458 33.72 11.64 6.90
N VAL A 459 32.38 11.53 6.99
CA VAL A 459 31.64 10.27 6.87
C VAL A 459 30.71 10.21 5.67
N THR A 460 30.37 11.35 5.07
CA THR A 460 29.56 11.46 3.84
C THR A 460 30.41 11.85 2.64
N ASP A 461 29.87 11.66 1.45
CA ASP A 461 30.43 12.21 0.22
C ASP A 461 30.24 13.74 0.13
N GLU A 462 31.04 14.40 -0.70
CA GLU A 462 31.04 15.87 -0.83
C GLU A 462 29.69 16.41 -1.34
N GLU A 463 28.98 15.66 -2.21
CA GLU A 463 27.67 16.07 -2.73
C GLU A 463 26.62 16.10 -1.61
N THR A 464 26.51 15.03 -0.83
CA THR A 464 25.63 14.94 0.35
C THR A 464 25.97 16.03 1.36
N TYR A 465 27.26 16.27 1.64
CA TYR A 465 27.69 17.31 2.57
C TYR A 465 27.27 18.72 2.12
N LEU A 466 27.57 19.10 0.87
CA LEU A 466 27.23 20.41 0.33
C LEU A 466 25.70 20.63 0.28
N ALA A 467 24.95 19.62 -0.14
CA ALA A 467 23.49 19.65 -0.14
C ALA A 467 22.95 19.82 1.29
N THR A 468 23.54 19.17 2.29
CA THR A 468 23.12 19.28 3.70
C THR A 468 23.27 20.72 4.20
N VAL A 469 24.44 21.34 3.94
CA VAL A 469 24.72 22.73 4.34
C VAL A 469 23.76 23.71 3.67
N GLN A 470 23.47 23.51 2.39
CA GLN A 470 22.54 24.36 1.65
C GLN A 470 21.11 24.21 2.17
N LEU A 471 20.61 22.97 2.26
CA LEU A 471 19.24 22.68 2.68
C LEU A 471 18.98 23.17 4.10
N HIS A 472 19.91 22.97 5.04
CA HIS A 472 19.73 23.39 6.43
C HIS A 472 19.40 24.89 6.55
N ARG A 473 20.06 25.75 5.77
CA ARG A 473 19.79 27.20 5.78
C ARG A 473 18.35 27.55 5.39
N GLU A 474 17.73 26.69 4.57
CA GLU A 474 16.41 26.91 4.02
C GLU A 474 15.31 26.20 4.83
N ILE A 475 15.59 24.99 5.33
CA ILE A 475 14.59 24.11 5.93
C ILE A 475 14.65 24.02 7.46
N ALA A 476 15.70 24.51 8.12
CA ALA A 476 15.81 24.42 9.59
C ALA A 476 14.59 25.03 10.32
N ASN A 477 14.06 26.11 9.76
CA ASN A 477 13.06 26.97 10.36
C ASN A 477 11.65 26.87 9.74
N ILE A 478 11.39 25.88 8.89
CA ILE A 478 10.05 25.71 8.30
C ILE A 478 9.09 25.04 9.29
N HIS A 479 7.79 25.18 9.02
CA HIS A 479 6.74 24.53 9.82
C HIS A 479 6.89 23.00 9.79
N SER A 480 6.69 22.32 10.91
CA SER A 480 6.95 20.88 11.04
C SER A 480 6.17 19.99 10.08
N ALA A 481 4.96 20.40 9.70
CA ALA A 481 4.19 19.68 8.68
C ALA A 481 4.91 19.59 7.33
N LEU A 482 5.63 20.65 6.93
CA LEU A 482 6.49 20.62 5.73
C LEU A 482 7.72 19.73 5.95
N LYS A 483 8.31 19.76 7.15
CA LYS A 483 9.44 18.88 7.49
C LYS A 483 9.05 17.40 7.33
N LEU A 484 7.92 17.00 7.89
CA LEU A 484 7.41 15.63 7.78
C LEU A 484 7.09 15.25 6.34
N ALA A 485 6.45 16.14 5.57
CA ALA A 485 6.14 15.85 4.18
C ALA A 485 7.41 15.70 3.31
N LEU A 486 8.47 16.47 3.58
CA LEU A 486 9.76 16.30 2.93
C LEU A 486 10.41 14.95 3.27
N VAL A 487 10.24 14.47 4.51
CA VAL A 487 10.71 13.15 4.93
C VAL A 487 9.94 12.05 4.20
N ASP A 488 8.61 12.17 4.10
CA ASP A 488 7.77 11.23 3.37
C ASP A 488 8.16 11.15 1.88
N LEU A 489 8.51 12.28 1.26
CA LEU A 489 9.02 12.38 -0.11
C LEU A 489 10.43 11.79 -0.27
N ALA A 490 11.26 11.84 0.78
CA ALA A 490 12.62 11.32 0.76
C ALA A 490 12.67 9.78 0.90
N LEU A 491 11.68 9.18 1.58
CA LEU A 491 11.66 7.74 1.88
C LEU A 491 11.84 6.82 0.65
N PRO A 492 11.19 7.03 -0.51
CA PRO A 492 11.43 6.20 -1.70
C PRO A 492 12.89 6.22 -2.15
N SER A 493 13.53 7.39 -2.19
CA SER A 493 14.94 7.51 -2.57
C SER A 493 15.85 6.82 -1.56
N LEU A 494 15.55 6.93 -0.27
CA LEU A 494 16.31 6.26 0.80
C LEU A 494 16.18 4.72 0.76
N ARG A 495 15.13 4.17 0.13
CA ARG A 495 14.99 2.71 -0.10
C ARG A 495 15.90 2.19 -1.21
N HIS A 496 16.43 3.04 -2.08
CA HIS A 496 17.35 2.64 -3.12
C HIS A 496 18.81 2.52 -2.64
N LEU A 497 19.11 3.02 -1.43
CA LEU A 497 20.41 2.85 -0.81
C LEU A 497 20.81 1.37 -0.73
N SER A 498 22.10 1.09 -0.84
CA SER A 498 22.64 -0.21 -0.48
C SER A 498 22.51 -0.47 1.02
N PRO A 499 22.53 -1.75 1.48
CA PRO A 499 22.51 -2.07 2.90
C PRO A 499 23.60 -1.37 3.72
N ASP A 500 24.80 -1.20 3.13
CA ASP A 500 25.93 -0.53 3.79
C ASP A 500 25.71 0.99 3.88
N GLU A 501 25.15 1.61 2.84
CA GLU A 501 24.75 3.03 2.87
C GLU A 501 23.67 3.28 3.90
N TYR A 502 22.66 2.41 3.98
CA TYR A 502 21.62 2.51 4.99
C TYR A 502 22.17 2.39 6.41
N GLN A 503 23.11 1.47 6.66
CA GLN A 503 23.77 1.36 7.95
C GLN A 503 24.55 2.63 8.31
N ARG A 504 25.24 3.25 7.34
CA ARG A 504 25.90 4.55 7.54
C ARG A 504 24.91 5.64 7.88
N LEU A 505 23.83 5.79 7.09
CA LEU A 505 22.75 6.74 7.36
C LEU A 505 22.20 6.58 8.77
N ARG A 506 21.87 5.35 9.17
CA ARG A 506 21.35 5.01 10.51
C ARG A 506 22.33 5.38 11.62
N HIS A 507 23.62 5.16 11.41
CA HIS A 507 24.66 5.54 12.37
C HIS A 507 24.76 7.06 12.53
N ILE A 508 24.81 7.80 11.42
CA ILE A 508 24.91 9.26 11.40
C ILE A 508 23.67 9.90 12.06
N VAL A 509 22.46 9.46 11.70
CA VAL A 509 21.22 9.93 12.32
C VAL A 509 21.26 9.72 13.84
N GLY A 510 21.75 8.56 14.30
CA GLY A 510 21.90 8.30 15.72
C GLY A 510 22.93 9.20 16.41
N GLN A 511 24.00 9.60 15.71
CA GLN A 511 25.01 10.52 16.25
C GLN A 511 24.49 11.95 16.34
N LEU A 512 23.82 12.46 15.29
CA LEU A 512 23.26 13.81 15.28
C LEU A 512 22.26 13.99 16.42
N MET A 513 21.35 13.03 16.62
CA MET A 513 20.36 13.09 17.72
C MET A 513 20.97 12.95 19.13
N ALA A 514 22.17 12.38 19.26
CA ALA A 514 22.83 12.22 20.55
C ALA A 514 23.78 13.39 20.88
N SER A 515 23.96 14.32 19.93
CA SER A 515 24.98 15.38 19.95
C SER A 515 24.74 16.40 21.07
N ASP A 516 23.50 16.85 21.25
CA ASP A 516 23.13 17.91 22.19
C ASP A 516 22.68 17.39 23.57
N ARG A 517 22.65 16.06 23.74
CA ARG A 517 22.13 15.33 24.93
C ARG A 517 20.66 15.64 25.26
N LYS A 518 19.88 16.15 24.31
CA LYS A 518 18.46 16.45 24.44
C LYS A 518 17.74 16.08 23.14
N ILE A 519 17.07 14.93 23.12
CA ILE A 519 16.28 14.56 21.94
C ILE A 519 15.00 15.39 21.92
N ASP A 520 14.83 16.20 20.87
CA ASP A 520 13.57 16.91 20.61
C ASP A 520 12.49 15.95 20.07
N LEU A 521 11.23 16.31 20.27
CA LEU A 521 10.07 15.55 19.81
C LEU A 521 10.07 15.33 18.30
N PHE A 522 10.48 16.35 17.55
CA PHE A 522 10.60 16.27 16.10
C PHE A 522 11.69 15.26 15.68
N GLU A 523 12.86 15.29 16.33
CA GLU A 523 13.96 14.36 16.07
C GLU A 523 13.55 12.92 16.39
N PHE A 524 12.86 12.72 17.52
CA PHE A 524 12.29 11.42 17.89
C PHE A 524 11.31 10.91 16.83
N THR A 525 10.39 11.78 16.39
CA THR A 525 9.40 11.47 15.35
C THR A 525 10.09 11.09 14.03
N LEU A 526 11.05 11.90 13.59
CA LEU A 526 11.83 11.68 12.37
C LEU A 526 12.55 10.33 12.42
N GLN A 527 13.23 10.03 13.53
CA GLN A 527 13.93 8.76 13.70
C GLN A 527 12.96 7.57 13.63
N LYS A 528 11.79 7.68 14.27
CA LYS A 528 10.79 6.62 14.27
C LYS A 528 10.22 6.37 12.88
N VAL A 529 9.85 7.41 12.15
CA VAL A 529 9.38 7.31 10.75
C VAL A 529 10.45 6.65 9.88
N ILE A 530 11.69 7.14 9.91
CA ILE A 530 12.80 6.61 9.10
C ILE A 530 13.07 5.14 9.45
N ARG A 531 13.27 4.80 10.73
CA ARG A 531 13.52 3.42 11.15
C ARG A 531 12.34 2.52 10.81
N ARG A 532 11.10 2.95 11.05
CA ARG A 532 9.91 2.16 10.78
C ARG A 532 9.77 1.84 9.30
N HIS A 533 10.06 2.74 8.39
CA HIS A 533 9.91 2.46 6.97
C HIS A 533 11.14 1.78 6.38
N LEU A 534 12.34 2.22 6.72
CA LEU A 534 13.58 1.71 6.14
C LEU A 534 14.08 0.43 6.80
N ASP A 535 14.01 0.28 8.14
CA ASP A 535 14.43 -0.99 8.78
C ASP A 535 13.56 -2.16 8.30
N ASN A 536 12.26 -1.91 8.11
CA ASN A 536 11.35 -2.94 7.58
C ASN A 536 11.66 -3.29 6.13
N TYR A 537 12.08 -2.31 5.32
CA TYR A 537 12.47 -2.52 3.93
C TYR A 537 13.80 -3.30 3.84
N PHE A 538 14.82 -2.92 4.61
CA PHE A 538 16.14 -3.56 4.64
C PHE A 538 16.19 -4.84 5.50
N GLY A 539 15.06 -5.35 6.00
CA GLY A 539 15.00 -6.62 6.73
C GLY A 539 15.63 -6.59 8.14
N HIS A 540 15.76 -5.41 8.74
CA HIS A 540 16.31 -5.20 10.09
C HIS A 540 15.26 -5.36 11.20
N VAL A 541 14.02 -5.72 10.87
CA VAL A 541 12.92 -5.91 11.83
C VAL A 541 12.30 -7.30 11.70
N ASP A 542 12.10 -7.97 12.83
CA ASP A 542 11.29 -9.17 12.90
C ASP A 542 9.85 -8.88 12.45
N PRO A 543 9.18 -9.77 11.69
CA PRO A 543 7.79 -9.57 11.32
C PRO A 543 6.94 -9.40 12.60
N LEU A 544 6.25 -8.26 12.74
CA LEU A 544 5.42 -7.91 13.90
C LEU A 544 4.49 -9.08 14.29
N ARG A 545 4.90 -9.86 15.27
CA ARG A 545 4.10 -10.95 15.84
C ARG A 545 3.20 -10.34 16.90
N ILE A 546 1.92 -10.65 16.82
CA ILE A 546 0.97 -10.23 17.85
C ILE A 546 1.29 -11.00 19.12
N ARG A 547 1.82 -10.30 20.13
CA ARG A 547 2.12 -10.85 21.45
C ARG A 547 1.05 -10.48 22.46
N PHE A 548 0.50 -9.27 22.34
CA PHE A 548 -0.48 -8.73 23.28
C PHE A 548 -1.89 -8.78 22.70
N LYS A 549 -2.82 -9.40 23.44
CA LYS A 549 -4.22 -9.56 23.02
C LYS A 549 -5.19 -8.81 23.94
N LYS A 550 -4.79 -8.49 25.16
CA LYS A 550 -5.59 -7.79 26.16
C LYS A 550 -4.96 -6.45 26.49
N ILE A 551 -5.80 -5.48 26.85
CA ILE A 551 -5.31 -4.14 27.22
C ILE A 551 -4.55 -4.17 28.54
N GLY A 552 -4.92 -5.05 29.48
CA GLY A 552 -4.26 -5.19 30.78
C GLY A 552 -2.77 -5.49 30.71
N ASP A 553 -2.30 -6.09 29.62
CA ASP A 553 -0.85 -6.33 29.40
C ASP A 553 -0.08 -5.05 29.00
N LEU A 554 -0.80 -3.98 28.67
CA LEU A 554 -0.32 -2.71 28.10
C LEU A 554 -0.87 -1.46 28.84
N GLU A 555 -1.53 -1.63 29.99
CA GLU A 555 -2.12 -0.51 30.76
C GLU A 555 -1.05 0.46 31.25
N GLU A 556 0.06 -0.06 31.76
CA GLU A 556 1.23 0.71 32.18
C GLU A 556 1.86 1.47 31.01
N ASP A 557 1.97 0.82 29.85
CA ASP A 557 2.47 1.43 28.63
C ASP A 557 1.53 2.55 28.14
N ALA A 558 0.21 2.36 28.25
CA ALA A 558 -0.79 3.37 27.91
C ALA A 558 -0.66 4.58 28.83
N ALA A 559 -0.48 4.34 30.14
CA ALA A 559 -0.33 5.40 31.11
C ALA A 559 0.88 6.30 30.80
N VAL A 560 2.02 5.72 30.41
CA VAL A 560 3.20 6.49 29.98
C VAL A 560 2.89 7.38 28.77
N LEU A 561 2.27 6.82 27.72
CA LEU A 561 1.96 7.56 26.50
C LEU A 561 0.95 8.68 26.71
N LEU A 562 -0.14 8.40 27.43
CA LEU A 562 -1.16 9.40 27.74
C LEU A 562 -0.64 10.49 28.67
N THR A 563 0.21 10.14 29.65
CA THR A 563 0.85 11.14 30.51
C THR A 563 1.76 12.04 29.70
N THR A 564 2.58 11.46 28.81
CA THR A 564 3.49 12.23 27.95
C THR A 564 2.73 13.23 27.09
N LEU A 565 1.65 12.79 26.43
CA LEU A 565 0.79 13.67 25.62
C LEU A 565 0.14 14.78 26.46
N ALA A 566 -0.42 14.44 27.61
CA ALA A 566 -1.11 15.39 28.46
C ALA A 566 -0.20 16.50 28.99
N PHE A 567 1.03 16.16 29.39
CA PHE A 567 2.01 17.15 29.85
C PHE A 567 2.69 17.91 28.70
N LEU A 568 2.65 17.38 27.47
CA LEU A 568 3.13 18.09 26.29
C LEU A 568 2.19 19.25 25.91
N GLY A 569 0.87 19.01 25.92
CA GLY A 569 -0.14 20.04 25.63
C GLY A 569 -0.33 21.07 26.75
N HIS A 570 -0.06 20.67 28.00
CA HIS A 570 -0.31 21.48 29.20
C HIS A 570 0.93 21.60 30.09
N ALA A 571 2.09 21.90 29.50
CA ALA A 571 3.36 21.98 30.22
C ALA A 571 3.32 22.94 31.43
N ASP A 572 2.56 24.04 31.31
CA ASP A 572 2.45 25.09 32.32
C ASP A 572 1.29 24.89 33.31
N ASP A 573 0.40 23.91 33.07
CA ASP A 573 -0.78 23.64 33.91
C ASP A 573 -0.88 22.14 34.23
N PRO A 574 -0.30 21.70 35.36
CA PRO A 574 -0.38 20.32 35.79
C PRO A 574 -1.83 19.86 36.00
N ASP A 575 -2.75 20.69 36.47
CA ASP A 575 -4.13 20.28 36.72
C ASP A 575 -4.87 20.00 35.41
N ALA A 576 -4.64 20.85 34.40
CA ALA A 576 -5.12 20.62 33.03
C ALA A 576 -4.49 19.35 32.43
N ALA A 577 -3.18 19.12 32.60
CA ALA A 577 -2.52 17.89 32.17
C ALA A 577 -3.16 16.64 32.81
N HIS A 578 -3.42 16.67 34.12
CA HIS A 578 -4.09 15.54 34.79
C HIS A 578 -5.54 15.36 34.30
N ALA A 579 -6.25 16.43 33.94
CA ALA A 579 -7.58 16.35 33.34
C ALA A 579 -7.54 15.73 31.94
N ALA A 580 -6.60 16.15 31.10
CA ALA A 580 -6.36 15.60 29.77
C ALA A 580 -5.99 14.12 29.81
N PHE A 581 -5.11 13.73 30.75
CA PHE A 581 -4.79 12.33 31.01
C PHE A 581 -6.04 11.52 31.34
N ARG A 582 -6.86 11.98 32.31
CA ARG A 582 -8.10 11.30 32.70
C ARG A 582 -9.08 11.18 31.55
N HIS A 583 -9.12 12.17 30.65
CA HIS A 583 -10.01 12.16 29.49
C HIS A 583 -9.69 11.00 28.55
N GLY A 584 -8.41 10.80 28.22
CA GLY A 584 -7.96 9.65 27.42
C GLY A 584 -7.96 8.32 28.18
N ALA A 585 -7.62 8.31 29.47
CA ALA A 585 -7.52 7.09 30.28
C ALA A 585 -8.84 6.30 30.33
N ARG A 586 -10.00 6.99 30.34
CA ARG A 586 -11.33 6.37 30.28
C ARG A 586 -11.52 5.46 29.07
N GLU A 587 -10.83 5.73 27.98
CA GLU A 587 -10.89 4.87 26.79
C GLU A 587 -10.11 3.58 26.98
N ILE A 588 -9.09 3.54 27.85
CA ILE A 588 -8.22 2.38 28.10
C ILE A 588 -8.76 1.52 29.24
N GLU A 589 -9.35 2.14 30.26
CA GLU A 589 -9.91 1.49 31.44
C GLU A 589 -10.92 0.39 31.04
N SER A 590 -10.70 -0.82 31.54
CA SER A 590 -11.69 -1.89 31.49
C SER A 590 -12.47 -1.87 32.79
N ASP A 591 -13.76 -2.21 32.78
CA ASP A 591 -14.63 -2.36 33.98
C ASP A 591 -14.06 -3.33 35.05
N THR A 592 -12.92 -3.97 34.80
CA THR A 592 -12.30 -5.06 35.58
C THR A 592 -10.97 -4.68 36.22
N TYR A 593 -10.33 -3.56 35.83
CA TYR A 593 -9.00 -3.15 36.33
C TYR A 593 -9.05 -1.78 37.01
N ALA A 594 -8.06 -1.49 37.86
CA ALA A 594 -7.97 -0.25 38.62
C ALA A 594 -7.88 0.99 37.71
N THR A 595 -8.37 2.12 38.21
CA THR A 595 -8.30 3.43 37.52
C THR A 595 -6.87 3.72 37.12
N LEU A 596 -6.65 4.03 35.83
CA LEU A 596 -5.33 4.35 35.32
C LEU A 596 -4.85 5.64 36.00
N ALA A 597 -3.63 5.64 36.51
CA ALA A 597 -3.05 6.81 37.16
C ALA A 597 -1.95 7.43 36.28
N PRO A 598 -1.83 8.77 36.26
CA PRO A 598 -0.75 9.43 35.54
C PRO A 598 0.60 9.04 36.16
N LYS A 599 1.63 8.96 35.32
CA LYS A 599 2.97 8.55 35.74
C LYS A 599 3.82 9.74 36.15
N PRO A 600 4.77 9.57 37.09
CA PRO A 600 5.74 10.62 37.38
C PRO A 600 6.55 10.99 36.12
N ALA A 601 6.96 12.26 36.01
CA ALA A 601 7.76 12.73 34.86
C ALA A 601 9.06 11.91 34.66
N ALA A 602 9.67 11.42 35.74
CA ALA A 602 10.85 10.55 35.69
C ALA A 602 10.60 9.19 35.02
N GLU A 603 9.35 8.74 34.95
CA GLU A 603 8.93 7.51 34.29
C GLU A 603 8.43 7.73 32.85
N CYS A 604 8.32 9.00 32.42
CA CYS A 604 7.87 9.40 31.09
C CYS A 604 9.02 9.81 30.16
N GLY A 605 10.24 9.33 30.42
CA GLY A 605 11.38 9.57 29.55
C GLY A 605 11.21 8.93 28.16
N LEU A 606 11.93 9.45 27.17
CA LEU A 606 11.91 8.98 25.78
C LEU A 606 12.11 7.45 25.65
N ASP A 607 13.02 6.86 26.43
CA ASP A 607 13.25 5.41 26.42
C ASP A 607 12.01 4.60 26.83
N ARG A 608 11.21 5.13 27.76
CA ARG A 608 9.96 4.50 28.22
C ARG A 608 8.84 4.69 27.21
N VAL A 609 8.74 5.87 26.61
CA VAL A 609 7.83 6.16 25.50
C VAL A 609 8.12 5.24 24.32
N GLU A 610 9.40 5.07 23.95
CA GLU A 610 9.85 4.16 22.91
C GLU A 610 9.47 2.71 23.22
N ALA A 611 9.78 2.22 24.42
CA ALA A 611 9.40 0.88 24.84
C ALA A 611 7.88 0.66 24.82
N ALA A 612 7.09 1.65 25.24
CA ALA A 612 5.63 1.58 25.23
C ALA A 612 5.09 1.48 23.78
N ILE A 613 5.57 2.32 22.87
CA ILE A 613 5.21 2.28 21.44
C ILE A 613 5.57 0.92 20.83
N ASP A 614 6.78 0.42 21.09
CA ASP A 614 7.25 -0.85 20.54
C ASP A 614 6.41 -2.04 21.04
N ARG A 615 5.94 -2.00 22.30
CA ARG A 615 5.02 -3.01 22.85
C ARG A 615 3.63 -2.90 22.23
N PHE A 616 3.08 -1.69 22.09
CA PHE A 616 1.81 -1.48 21.40
C PHE A 616 1.84 -1.90 19.93
N SER A 617 2.97 -1.75 19.24
CA SER A 617 3.16 -2.24 17.87
C SER A 617 2.94 -3.76 17.74
N GLN A 618 3.12 -4.52 18.84
CA GLN A 618 2.91 -5.96 18.95
C GLN A 618 1.51 -6.33 19.48
N GLY A 619 0.62 -5.35 19.65
CA GLY A 619 -0.78 -5.53 20.03
C GLY A 619 -1.70 -5.93 18.87
N THR A 620 -2.92 -6.37 19.19
CA THR A 620 -3.97 -6.56 18.18
C THR A 620 -4.44 -5.23 17.59
N PRO A 621 -5.03 -5.22 16.38
CA PRO A 621 -5.57 -3.98 15.78
C PRO A 621 -6.55 -3.23 16.69
N LEU A 622 -7.39 -3.94 17.43
CA LEU A 622 -8.33 -3.33 18.38
C LEU A 622 -7.62 -2.60 19.53
N LEU A 623 -6.52 -3.14 20.06
CA LEU A 623 -5.74 -2.47 21.10
C LEU A 623 -5.09 -1.19 20.57
N LYS A 624 -4.58 -1.24 19.33
CA LYS A 624 -3.98 -0.08 18.67
C LYS A 624 -5.01 1.02 18.41
N ARG A 625 -6.24 0.66 17.97
CA ARG A 625 -7.36 1.60 17.88
C ARG A 625 -7.65 2.27 19.21
N ARG A 626 -7.75 1.45 20.26
CA ARG A 626 -8.06 1.91 21.60
C ARG A 626 -7.02 2.91 22.10
N LEU A 627 -5.74 2.64 21.87
CA LEU A 627 -4.65 3.57 22.16
C LEU A 627 -4.80 4.87 21.37
N LEU A 628 -4.95 4.83 20.05
CA LEU A 628 -5.05 6.06 19.24
C LEU A 628 -6.27 6.91 19.62
N HIS A 629 -7.39 6.27 19.92
CA HIS A 629 -8.57 6.96 20.40
C HIS A 629 -8.32 7.63 21.76
N ALA A 630 -7.64 6.93 22.68
CA ALA A 630 -7.24 7.49 23.97
C ALA A 630 -6.27 8.68 23.81
N CYS A 631 -5.25 8.54 22.96
CA CYS A 631 -4.30 9.62 22.64
C CYS A 631 -5.02 10.84 22.05
N GLY A 632 -5.94 10.58 21.10
CA GLY A 632 -6.80 11.60 20.51
C GLY A 632 -7.61 12.35 21.54
N LYS A 633 -8.29 11.64 22.45
CA LYS A 633 -9.07 12.28 23.53
C LYS A 633 -8.22 13.04 24.54
N THR A 634 -6.99 12.59 24.80
CA THR A 634 -6.06 13.32 25.66
C THR A 634 -5.70 14.66 25.06
N VAL A 635 -5.32 14.70 23.78
CA VAL A 635 -4.97 15.96 23.09
C VAL A 635 -6.20 16.84 22.88
N MET A 636 -7.38 16.26 22.70
CA MET A 636 -8.62 17.02 22.51
C MET A 636 -9.27 17.49 23.82
N ALA A 637 -8.58 17.39 24.97
CA ALA A 637 -9.17 17.75 26.26
C ALA A 637 -9.52 19.25 26.39
N ASP A 638 -8.85 20.12 25.66
CA ASP A 638 -9.08 21.57 25.63
C ASP A 638 -9.56 22.11 24.26
N GLU A 639 -9.94 21.21 23.35
CA GLU A 639 -10.35 21.49 21.97
C GLU A 639 -9.29 22.21 21.11
N LYS A 640 -8.01 22.18 21.52
CA LYS A 640 -6.90 22.78 20.79
C LYS A 640 -5.80 21.76 20.55
N VAL A 641 -5.49 21.52 19.28
CA VAL A 641 -4.38 20.65 18.91
C VAL A 641 -3.16 21.50 18.56
N THR A 642 -2.11 21.42 19.37
CA THR A 642 -0.81 22.03 19.05
C THR A 642 -0.08 21.24 17.97
N SER A 643 0.90 21.87 17.30
CA SER A 643 1.77 21.21 16.32
C SER A 643 2.52 20.02 16.94
N ALA A 644 3.07 20.20 18.14
CA ALA A 644 3.79 19.17 18.89
C ALA A 644 2.89 17.96 19.21
N GLU A 645 1.66 18.18 19.65
CA GLU A 645 0.71 17.08 19.92
C GLU A 645 0.32 16.33 18.63
N ALA A 646 0.06 17.07 17.55
CA ALA A 646 -0.24 16.49 16.25
C ALA A 646 0.91 15.62 15.73
N GLU A 647 2.16 16.08 15.88
CA GLU A 647 3.36 15.34 15.51
C GLU A 647 3.52 14.07 16.33
N LEU A 648 3.39 14.15 17.67
CA LEU A 648 3.55 12.98 18.53
C LEU A 648 2.49 11.92 18.28
N ILE A 649 1.21 12.31 18.13
CA ILE A 649 0.17 11.34 17.78
C ILE A 649 0.47 10.70 16.44
N ARG A 650 0.87 11.46 15.42
CA ARG A 650 1.26 10.90 14.11
C ARG A 650 2.44 9.94 14.23
N ALA A 651 3.46 10.28 15.03
CA ALA A 651 4.61 9.42 15.29
C ALA A 651 4.21 8.11 15.96
N ILE A 652 3.39 8.19 17.02
CA ILE A 652 2.84 7.01 17.71
C ILE A 652 2.05 6.16 16.72
N ALA A 653 1.18 6.78 15.93
CA ALA A 653 0.31 6.10 14.99
C ALA A 653 1.10 5.38 13.89
N ASP A 654 2.07 6.05 13.27
CA ASP A 654 2.94 5.42 12.27
C ASP A 654 3.78 4.28 12.88
N ALA A 655 4.38 4.50 14.05
CA ALA A 655 5.22 3.52 14.73
C ALA A 655 4.44 2.24 15.09
N ILE A 656 3.19 2.35 15.55
CA ILE A 656 2.34 1.18 15.81
C ILE A 656 1.75 0.57 14.52
N GLY A 657 2.00 1.19 13.35
CA GLY A 657 1.63 0.70 12.01
C GLY A 657 0.25 1.13 11.52
N PHE A 658 -0.21 2.29 11.99
CA PHE A 658 -1.50 2.92 11.69
C PHE A 658 -1.26 4.40 11.35
N PRO A 659 -0.63 4.72 10.21
CA PRO A 659 -0.46 6.11 9.81
C PRO A 659 -1.83 6.80 9.75
N ILE A 660 -1.89 8.02 10.28
CA ILE A 660 -3.11 8.84 10.28
C ILE A 660 -2.90 10.07 9.39
N PRO A 661 -3.97 10.56 8.74
CA PRO A 661 -3.95 11.83 8.04
C PRO A 661 -3.50 13.00 8.93
N PRO A 662 -2.93 14.07 8.36
CA PRO A 662 -2.65 15.29 9.11
C PRO A 662 -3.94 15.92 9.64
N PHE A 663 -3.90 16.54 10.82
CA PHE A 663 -5.03 17.30 11.35
C PHE A 663 -5.28 18.54 10.47
N VAL A 664 -6.49 18.68 9.95
CA VAL A 664 -6.92 19.82 9.13
C VAL A 664 -8.23 20.38 9.68
N LYS A 665 -8.40 21.71 9.59
CA LYS A 665 -9.70 22.33 9.89
C LYS A 665 -10.73 21.89 8.87
N THR A 666 -11.84 21.35 9.34
CA THR A 666 -13.04 21.14 8.55
C THR A 666 -13.68 22.50 8.28
N GLY A 667 -13.64 22.95 7.02
CA GLY A 667 -14.37 24.14 6.61
C GLY A 667 -15.87 23.91 6.79
N ALA A 668 -16.56 24.87 7.42
CA ALA A 668 -18.03 24.90 7.47
C ALA A 668 -18.59 25.04 6.04
N ALA A 669 -18.88 23.91 5.39
CA ALA A 669 -19.54 23.90 4.09
C ALA A 669 -20.53 22.73 3.98
N ALA A 670 -21.69 22.89 4.61
CA ALA A 670 -22.95 22.25 4.23
C ALA A 670 -24.15 23.03 4.79
N ALA A 671 -24.33 24.26 4.30
CA ALA A 671 -25.61 24.96 4.37
C ALA A 671 -25.73 25.88 3.14
N ALA A 672 -25.98 25.28 1.97
CA ALA A 672 -26.62 25.91 0.82
C ALA A 672 -27.19 24.83 -0.10
#